data_AF-A0A8H5TT78-F1
#
_entry.id   AF-A0A8H5TT78-F1
#
_cell.length_a   1.000
_cell.length_b   1.000
_cell.length_c   1.000
_cell.angle_alpha   90.00
_cell.angle_beta   90.00
_cell.angle_gamma   90.00
#
_symmetry.space_group_name_H-M   'P 1'
#
loop_
_entity.id
_entity.type
_entity.pdbx_description
1 polymer ?
#
loop_
_entity_poly.entity_id
_entity_poly.type
_entity_poly.pdbx_seq_one_letter_code
_entity_poly.pdbx_strand_id
1 'polypeptide(L)'
;MNAHPLASALFSSKLQLFLNNLILACLRFKSWTEGKESKMAPISRIAFLALSLFLSGHFAAADCNISGNYTIIDEPDDQDGISSCKDVDGSLSLLFDESPSSWPSDKATVDLGDITSLTGSLVIYPHHDSKKTVVTAPSLKTIDGELTIWNTGTGKDHTIEEFDLVFDALEEVGKSYVITKAFAKLSIEHKKDVEVGSTMRVTETKVEELQLNGVHTVNDDFSIDTNRLMQKLDVTALTYANKGFSIKGNSALEKISFPKLKTVKGNLEVNQNGALAKFGFAALESAATMAITANGGPATVLLPWLSSIGNSTTTATSNFGGIQKIEFSSLRKVQGSLTFETNAFEDLTIPLLKEMNGAITVEDNPSLTTLAFPRVTYIEELDISDNDELTNITANALKSAGTISIEGSFTNVEFFNLEKVTGDFKVVGDKSMDCSWFDKNIKKIVEGKYTCVGDHDEKERKPSTGGIENTEGNPKDYMSAEDEDDISSGGSGSSGSGSGSGSGSGSGDEGGTDKDASGSEKGGLSTGAKAGIGIGIAVLIVCLIVGAVMFWLWRRRKTADPNEKRLGSSGSGSSTKSNIFDGRQMGVQTKIEATNPSPSPSLGTLNFGRNSLIETTGGLVEKGLARWGTIRRVSVSSVGDSSKEGTSILKA
;
A
#
# COMPACT_ATOMS: atom_id res chain seq x y z
N MET A 1 24.67 33.57 31.12
CA MET A 1 25.68 32.68 30.53
C MET A 1 25.32 32.52 29.06
N ASN A 2 26.12 33.14 28.19
CA ASN A 2 26.00 33.11 26.73
C ASN A 2 26.68 31.85 26.17
N ALA A 3 26.08 31.21 25.17
CA ALA A 3 26.78 30.44 24.14
C ALA A 3 25.99 30.48 22.83
N HIS A 4 26.67 30.91 21.77
CA HIS A 4 26.20 31.24 20.42
C HIS A 4 25.89 30.03 19.51
N PRO A 5 25.04 30.22 18.48
CA PRO A 5 25.07 29.47 17.22
C PRO A 5 25.96 30.21 16.19
N LEU A 6 27.10 29.64 15.82
CA LEU A 6 28.01 30.25 14.82
C LEU A 6 28.57 29.25 13.78
N ALA A 7 28.04 28.02 13.71
CA ALA A 7 28.59 26.97 12.83
C ALA A 7 27.90 26.82 11.47
N SER A 8 26.64 27.24 11.28
CA SER A 8 25.92 27.06 10.00
C SER A 8 26.12 28.20 9.00
N ALA A 9 26.40 29.42 9.48
CA ALA A 9 26.61 30.59 8.61
C ALA A 9 28.00 30.63 7.92
N LEU A 10 29.00 29.95 8.49
CA LEU A 10 30.38 29.94 7.97
C LEU A 10 30.59 28.94 6.80
N PHE A 11 29.69 27.98 6.61
CA PHE A 11 29.79 27.00 5.52
C PHE A 11 29.20 27.53 4.21
N SER A 12 28.10 28.29 4.28
CA SER A 12 27.44 28.91 3.11
C SER A 12 28.30 30.03 2.50
N SER A 13 28.90 30.89 3.33
CA SER A 13 29.74 32.00 2.85
C SER A 13 31.04 31.53 2.16
N LYS A 14 31.67 30.46 2.64
CA LYS A 14 32.90 29.92 2.03
C LYS A 14 32.66 29.19 0.71
N LEU A 15 31.50 28.54 0.54
CA LEU A 15 31.12 27.90 -0.72
C LEU A 15 30.83 28.93 -1.81
N GLN A 16 30.23 30.06 -1.44
CA GLN A 16 29.91 31.16 -2.36
C GLN A 16 31.17 31.94 -2.79
N LEU A 17 32.17 32.07 -1.90
CA LEU A 17 33.49 32.63 -2.23
C LEU A 17 34.34 31.69 -3.11
N PHE A 18 34.15 30.37 -3.00
CA PHE A 18 34.84 29.40 -3.86
C PHE A 18 34.25 29.39 -5.28
N LEU A 19 32.93 29.45 -5.41
CA LEU A 19 32.23 29.53 -6.70
C LEU A 19 32.52 30.85 -7.45
N ASN A 20 32.56 31.98 -6.74
CA ASN A 20 32.91 33.27 -7.36
C ASN A 20 34.37 33.34 -7.83
N ASN A 21 35.31 32.69 -7.13
CA ASN A 21 36.71 32.60 -7.57
C ASN A 21 36.90 31.66 -8.76
N LEU A 22 36.06 30.61 -8.89
CA LEU A 22 36.08 29.70 -10.05
C LEU A 22 35.56 30.39 -11.32
N ILE A 23 34.54 31.25 -11.19
CA ILE A 23 34.01 32.07 -12.30
C ILE A 23 35.01 33.14 -12.74
N LEU A 24 35.74 33.77 -11.79
CA LEU A 24 36.82 34.72 -12.12
C LEU A 24 38.04 34.04 -12.77
N ALA A 25 38.33 32.78 -12.43
CA ALA A 25 39.40 32.00 -13.05
C ALA A 25 39.06 31.60 -14.50
N CYS A 26 37.80 31.25 -14.79
CA CYS A 26 37.34 30.97 -16.16
C CYS A 26 37.32 32.22 -17.06
N LEU A 27 37.01 33.40 -16.50
CA LEU A 27 37.04 34.67 -17.25
C LEU A 27 38.47 35.16 -17.53
N ARG A 28 39.46 34.78 -16.71
CA ARG A 28 40.89 35.07 -16.97
C ARG A 28 41.57 34.06 -17.89
N PHE A 29 41.01 32.87 -18.09
CA PHE A 29 41.54 31.89 -19.06
C PHE A 29 41.14 32.19 -20.51
N LYS A 30 40.05 32.95 -20.72
CA LYS A 30 39.58 33.35 -22.06
C LYS A 30 40.26 34.61 -22.61
N SER A 31 41.06 35.32 -21.80
CA SER A 31 41.84 36.50 -22.23
C SER A 31 43.32 36.21 -22.54
N TRP A 32 43.71 34.94 -22.58
CA TRP A 32 45.10 34.49 -22.85
C TRP A 32 45.21 33.56 -24.05
N THR A 33 44.34 33.70 -25.05
CA THR A 33 44.48 33.04 -26.35
C THR A 33 44.00 33.95 -27.48
N GLU A 34 44.61 35.12 -27.65
CA GLU A 34 44.54 35.86 -28.91
C GLU A 34 45.74 36.82 -28.99
N GLY A 35 46.75 36.43 -29.77
CA GLY A 35 47.93 37.26 -30.02
C GLY A 35 48.91 36.61 -31.00
N LYS A 36 49.04 37.24 -32.18
CA LYS A 36 49.97 37.01 -33.34
C LYS A 36 49.40 36.07 -34.43
N GLU A 37 49.37 36.40 -35.73
CA GLU A 37 50.09 37.43 -36.50
C GLU A 37 49.48 37.64 -37.92
N SER A 38 49.43 38.91 -38.36
CA SER A 38 49.63 39.48 -39.72
C SER A 38 48.93 38.94 -40.99
N LYS A 39 48.18 39.82 -41.71
CA LYS A 39 48.58 40.52 -42.98
C LYS A 39 47.41 41.26 -43.70
N MET A 40 47.65 42.53 -44.05
CA MET A 40 47.20 43.37 -45.21
C MET A 40 45.70 43.44 -45.66
N ALA A 41 45.07 44.60 -45.39
CA ALA A 41 44.35 45.60 -46.24
C ALA A 41 43.63 45.23 -47.59
N PRO A 42 42.73 46.09 -48.14
CA PRO A 42 41.60 46.84 -47.54
C PRO A 42 40.32 46.91 -48.44
N ILE A 43 39.26 47.61 -47.97
CA ILE A 43 38.13 48.23 -48.74
C ILE A 43 36.93 47.34 -49.14
N SER A 44 35.76 47.59 -48.55
CA SER A 44 34.65 48.30 -49.23
C SER A 44 33.50 48.63 -48.26
N ARG A 45 32.91 49.82 -48.48
CA ARG A 45 31.66 50.32 -47.89
C ARG A 45 30.49 49.89 -48.78
N ILE A 46 29.25 50.06 -48.26
CA ILE A 46 27.90 49.91 -48.88
C ILE A 46 27.29 48.55 -48.43
N ALA A 47 26.17 48.44 -47.72
CA ALA A 47 24.88 49.14 -47.82
C ALA A 47 24.04 49.05 -46.52
N PHE A 48 23.34 50.16 -46.22
CA PHE A 48 21.94 50.32 -45.77
C PHE A 48 21.36 49.41 -44.66
N LEU A 49 21.09 49.96 -43.46
CA LEU A 49 19.82 50.60 -43.02
C LEU A 49 18.59 49.65 -43.00
N ALA A 50 18.36 49.02 -41.85
CA ALA A 50 17.02 48.77 -41.28
C ALA A 50 17.17 48.04 -39.92
N LEU A 51 17.39 48.77 -38.83
CA LEU A 51 17.16 48.23 -37.48
C LEU A 51 16.74 49.34 -36.53
N SER A 52 15.47 49.73 -36.61
CA SER A 52 14.79 50.53 -35.59
C SER A 52 13.29 50.26 -35.66
N LEU A 53 12.86 49.05 -35.30
CA LEU A 53 11.47 48.69 -34.99
C LEU A 53 11.42 47.24 -34.47
N PHE A 54 12.00 46.99 -33.30
CA PHE A 54 11.70 45.82 -32.47
C PHE A 54 11.98 46.17 -31.00
N LEU A 55 11.25 47.15 -30.47
CA LEU A 55 11.17 47.41 -29.03
C LEU A 55 9.71 47.67 -28.64
N SER A 56 8.87 46.67 -28.86
CA SER A 56 7.54 46.54 -28.23
C SER A 56 7.08 45.09 -28.40
N GLY A 57 7.75 44.21 -27.67
CA GLY A 57 7.40 42.79 -27.54
C GLY A 57 7.78 42.31 -26.15
N HIS A 58 7.47 43.11 -25.12
CA HIS A 58 7.32 42.55 -23.79
C HIS A 58 6.03 41.73 -23.84
N PHE A 59 6.15 40.44 -24.11
CA PHE A 59 5.13 39.50 -23.68
C PHE A 59 5.06 39.66 -22.16
N ALA A 60 3.92 40.09 -21.65
CA ALA A 60 3.57 39.88 -20.27
C ALA A 60 3.66 38.37 -20.05
N ALA A 61 4.68 37.89 -19.35
CA ALA A 61 4.61 36.58 -18.74
C ALA A 61 3.40 36.67 -17.81
N ALA A 62 2.35 35.88 -18.07
CA ALA A 62 1.36 35.62 -17.04
C ALA A 62 2.16 35.16 -15.82
N ASP A 63 2.04 35.84 -14.69
CA ASP A 63 2.74 35.46 -13.47
C ASP A 63 2.16 34.11 -13.02
N CYS A 64 2.75 32.99 -13.46
CA CYS A 64 2.35 31.62 -13.14
C CYS A 64 2.67 31.22 -11.68
N ASN A 65 2.80 32.22 -10.81
CA ASN A 65 2.98 32.08 -9.38
C ASN A 65 1.65 32.37 -8.70
N ILE A 66 0.92 31.30 -8.39
CA ILE A 66 -0.34 31.33 -7.66
C ILE A 66 0.00 31.26 -6.16
N SER A 67 0.72 32.27 -5.66
CA SER A 67 1.09 32.33 -4.24
C SER A 67 -0.10 32.80 -3.39
N GLY A 68 -0.76 31.84 -2.73
CA GLY A 68 -1.52 32.10 -1.51
C GLY A 68 -3.04 32.18 -1.64
N ASN A 69 -3.65 31.87 -2.80
CA ASN A 69 -5.10 31.72 -2.89
C ASN A 69 -5.52 30.73 -3.97
N TYR A 70 -6.59 30.01 -3.70
CA TYR A 70 -7.31 29.12 -4.63
C TYR A 70 -7.58 29.84 -5.95
N THR A 71 -7.12 29.30 -7.08
CA THR A 71 -7.68 29.71 -8.37
C THR A 71 -8.96 28.94 -8.61
N ILE A 72 -10.08 29.64 -8.55
CA ILE A 72 -11.42 29.14 -8.90
C ILE A 72 -11.57 29.31 -10.42
N ILE A 73 -12.13 28.31 -11.10
CA ILE A 73 -12.52 28.41 -12.53
C ILE A 73 -14.03 28.60 -12.53
N ASP A 74 -14.52 29.82 -12.71
CA ASP A 74 -15.94 30.12 -12.50
C ASP A 74 -16.83 29.59 -13.65
N GLU A 75 -16.30 29.43 -14.87
CA GLU A 75 -17.05 29.04 -16.08
C GLU A 75 -16.23 28.12 -17.03
N PRO A 76 -16.86 27.34 -17.94
CA PRO A 76 -16.13 26.64 -18.99
C PRO A 76 -15.36 27.65 -19.83
N ASP A 77 -14.07 27.40 -20.06
CA ASP A 77 -13.12 28.32 -20.71
C ASP A 77 -12.66 29.54 -19.88
N ASP A 78 -13.09 29.70 -18.62
CA ASP A 78 -12.53 30.69 -17.68
C ASP A 78 -11.17 30.23 -17.10
N GLN A 79 -10.26 29.90 -18.00
CA GLN A 79 -8.87 29.58 -17.67
C GLN A 79 -7.99 30.82 -17.67
N ASP A 80 -8.61 32.01 -17.55
CA ASP A 80 -7.98 33.29 -17.77
C ASP A 80 -6.75 33.43 -16.88
N GLY A 81 -5.57 33.27 -17.49
CA GLY A 81 -4.27 33.40 -16.86
C GLY A 81 -3.48 32.10 -16.61
N ILE A 82 -4.08 30.91 -16.69
CA ILE A 82 -3.38 29.62 -16.39
C ILE A 82 -3.18 28.75 -17.64
N SER A 83 -4.06 28.81 -18.63
CA SER A 83 -3.95 28.00 -19.86
C SER A 83 -2.64 28.22 -20.64
N SER A 84 -2.03 29.41 -20.49
CA SER A 84 -0.73 29.77 -21.08
C SER A 84 0.48 29.44 -20.18
N CYS A 85 0.25 29.00 -18.95
CA CYS A 85 1.30 28.65 -18.01
C CYS A 85 1.81 27.23 -18.29
N LYS A 86 3.14 27.12 -18.41
CA LYS A 86 3.80 25.83 -18.58
C LYS A 86 4.13 25.17 -17.24
N ASP A 87 4.56 25.96 -16.28
CA ASP A 87 4.93 25.53 -14.93
C ASP A 87 4.17 26.42 -13.95
N VAL A 88 3.35 25.80 -13.09
CA VAL A 88 2.51 26.51 -12.12
C VAL A 88 3.12 26.34 -10.74
N ASP A 89 3.51 27.46 -10.12
CA ASP A 89 3.97 27.48 -8.73
C ASP A 89 2.78 27.76 -7.80
N GLY A 90 2.34 26.74 -7.07
CA GLY A 90 1.18 26.80 -6.17
C GLY A 90 0.18 25.66 -6.39
N SER A 91 -0.94 25.72 -5.67
CA SER A 91 -2.04 24.74 -5.77
C SER A 91 -3.16 25.27 -6.67
N LEU A 92 -3.76 24.37 -7.45
CA LEU A 92 -4.88 24.66 -8.33
C LEU A 92 -6.15 23.99 -7.79
N SER A 93 -7.28 24.71 -7.72
CA SER A 93 -8.55 24.19 -7.20
C SER A 93 -9.68 24.44 -8.18
N LEU A 94 -9.98 23.46 -9.01
CA LEU A 94 -11.04 23.54 -10.01
C LEU A 94 -12.40 23.40 -9.31
N LEU A 95 -13.02 24.52 -8.97
CA LEU A 95 -14.38 24.56 -8.44
C LEU A 95 -15.33 24.94 -9.56
N PHE A 96 -16.19 24.01 -9.97
CA PHE A 96 -17.22 24.26 -10.96
C PHE A 96 -18.38 24.94 -10.22
N ASP A 97 -18.64 26.21 -10.51
CA ASP A 97 -19.64 27.01 -9.79
C ASP A 97 -21.05 26.37 -9.80
N GLU A 98 -21.81 26.60 -8.73
CA GLU A 98 -23.19 26.11 -8.52
C GLU A 98 -24.23 26.87 -9.37
N SER A 99 -23.81 27.86 -10.16
CA SER A 99 -24.72 28.64 -11.03
C SER A 99 -25.16 27.80 -12.24
N PRO A 100 -26.43 27.35 -12.32
CA PRO A 100 -26.86 26.36 -13.32
C PRO A 100 -26.85 26.87 -14.77
N SER A 101 -26.66 28.18 -14.98
CA SER A 101 -26.70 28.82 -16.29
C SER A 101 -25.33 29.01 -16.96
N SER A 102 -24.22 28.82 -16.23
CA SER A 102 -22.87 29.00 -16.78
C SER A 102 -22.31 27.74 -17.46
N TRP A 103 -22.79 26.55 -17.08
CA TRP A 103 -22.32 25.27 -17.63
C TRP A 103 -23.37 24.61 -18.56
N PRO A 104 -22.95 23.96 -19.67
CA PRO A 104 -23.88 23.20 -20.51
C PRO A 104 -24.48 22.02 -19.73
N SER A 105 -25.82 21.84 -19.78
CA SER A 105 -26.52 20.74 -19.09
C SER A 105 -26.04 19.34 -19.48
N ASP A 106 -25.46 19.21 -20.66
CA ASP A 106 -25.11 17.91 -21.24
C ASP A 106 -23.68 17.49 -20.88
N LYS A 107 -22.73 18.41 -20.96
CA LYS A 107 -21.30 18.14 -20.77
C LYS A 107 -20.53 19.40 -20.35
N ALA A 108 -19.90 19.35 -19.18
CA ALA A 108 -18.87 20.29 -18.74
C ALA A 108 -17.49 19.75 -19.13
N THR A 109 -16.65 20.57 -19.76
CA THR A 109 -15.27 20.19 -20.12
C THR A 109 -14.32 21.28 -19.64
N VAL A 110 -13.25 20.87 -18.96
CA VAL A 110 -12.14 21.75 -18.56
C VAL A 110 -10.84 21.14 -19.08
N ASP A 111 -10.12 21.88 -19.91
CA ASP A 111 -8.84 21.45 -20.46
C ASP A 111 -7.70 22.31 -19.94
N LEU A 112 -6.85 21.79 -19.06
CA LEU A 112 -5.74 22.52 -18.46
C LEU A 112 -4.62 22.89 -19.46
N GLY A 113 -4.75 22.50 -20.73
CA GLY A 113 -3.91 23.01 -21.82
C GLY A 113 -2.44 22.60 -21.70
N ASP A 114 -1.54 23.59 -21.81
CA ASP A 114 -0.09 23.39 -21.91
C ASP A 114 0.64 23.29 -20.55
N ILE A 115 -0.10 23.23 -19.43
CA ILE A 115 0.51 23.03 -18.11
C ILE A 115 1.25 21.69 -18.11
N THR A 116 2.54 21.73 -17.77
CA THR A 116 3.42 20.56 -17.69
C THR A 116 3.77 20.17 -16.26
N SER A 117 3.79 21.11 -15.31
CA SER A 117 4.11 20.83 -13.91
C SER A 117 3.33 21.73 -12.95
N LEU A 118 3.02 21.19 -11.76
CA LEU A 118 2.35 21.89 -10.67
C LEU A 118 3.10 21.62 -9.36
N THR A 119 3.67 22.67 -8.71
CA THR A 119 4.43 22.52 -7.45
C THR A 119 3.55 22.26 -6.23
N GLY A 120 2.25 22.57 -6.33
CA GLY A 120 1.26 22.35 -5.28
C GLY A 120 0.28 21.23 -5.61
N SER A 121 -0.89 21.26 -4.97
CA SER A 121 -1.96 20.27 -5.14
C SER A 121 -2.92 20.65 -6.25
N LEU A 122 -3.44 19.67 -6.98
CA LEU A 122 -4.60 19.82 -7.86
C LEU A 122 -5.84 19.26 -7.16
N VAL A 123 -6.82 20.12 -6.89
CA VAL A 123 -8.10 19.71 -6.30
C VAL A 123 -9.21 19.99 -7.29
N ILE A 124 -10.10 19.03 -7.51
CA ILE A 124 -11.21 19.11 -8.45
C ILE A 124 -12.51 18.92 -7.69
N TYR A 125 -13.38 19.92 -7.76
CA TYR A 125 -14.73 19.96 -7.21
C TYR A 125 -15.74 20.04 -8.36
N PRO A 126 -16.06 18.90 -8.98
CA PRO A 126 -17.03 18.86 -10.05
C PRO A 126 -18.44 19.18 -9.55
N HIS A 127 -19.22 19.89 -10.37
CA HIS A 127 -20.62 20.19 -10.13
C HIS A 127 -21.54 19.10 -10.68
N HIS A 128 -22.81 19.13 -10.31
CA HIS A 128 -23.81 18.11 -10.66
C HIS A 128 -24.84 18.58 -11.70
N ASP A 129 -24.74 19.82 -12.21
CA ASP A 129 -25.72 20.35 -13.17
C ASP A 129 -25.53 19.81 -14.59
N SER A 130 -24.31 19.35 -14.90
CA SER A 130 -24.01 18.66 -16.16
C SER A 130 -24.09 17.14 -15.97
N LYS A 131 -24.66 16.44 -16.96
CA LYS A 131 -24.67 14.96 -16.97
C LYS A 131 -23.27 14.35 -17.02
N LYS A 132 -22.32 15.07 -17.60
CA LYS A 132 -20.93 14.61 -17.73
C LYS A 132 -19.96 15.74 -17.44
N THR A 133 -18.95 15.46 -16.62
CA THR A 133 -17.79 16.34 -16.43
C THR A 133 -16.54 15.67 -16.99
N VAL A 134 -15.76 16.40 -17.78
CA VAL A 134 -14.49 15.92 -18.32
C VAL A 134 -13.40 16.91 -17.96
N VAL A 135 -12.33 16.43 -17.33
CA VAL A 135 -11.14 17.23 -17.05
C VAL A 135 -9.95 16.62 -17.78
N THR A 136 -9.35 17.40 -18.67
CA THR A 136 -8.17 16.98 -19.46
C THR A 136 -6.96 17.81 -19.09
N ALA A 137 -5.79 17.19 -19.13
CA ALA A 137 -4.49 17.86 -18.99
C ALA A 137 -3.47 17.09 -19.83
N PRO A 138 -3.46 17.30 -21.16
CA PRO A 138 -2.70 16.45 -22.09
C PRO A 138 -1.18 16.56 -21.91
N SER A 139 -0.70 17.70 -21.39
CA SER A 139 0.73 17.99 -21.21
C SER A 139 1.23 17.84 -19.78
N LEU A 140 0.33 17.66 -18.79
CA LEU A 140 0.66 17.66 -17.36
C LEU A 140 1.42 16.40 -16.98
N LYS A 141 2.67 16.56 -16.52
CA LYS A 141 3.57 15.45 -16.18
C LYS A 141 3.68 15.23 -14.68
N THR A 142 3.79 16.30 -13.91
CA THR A 142 4.03 16.22 -12.47
C THR A 142 3.07 17.09 -11.68
N ILE A 143 2.60 16.54 -10.56
CA ILE A 143 1.91 17.25 -9.50
C ILE A 143 2.72 16.98 -8.22
N ASP A 144 3.52 17.92 -7.74
CA ASP A 144 4.36 17.70 -6.55
C ASP A 144 3.51 17.55 -5.26
N GLY A 145 2.29 18.11 -5.27
CA GLY A 145 1.31 18.02 -4.20
C GLY A 145 0.37 16.83 -4.33
N GLU A 146 -0.86 17.02 -3.84
CA GLU A 146 -1.93 16.01 -3.87
C GLU A 146 -2.80 16.19 -5.11
N LEU A 147 -3.30 15.09 -5.68
CA LEU A 147 -4.38 15.09 -6.65
C LEU A 147 -5.66 14.65 -5.95
N THR A 148 -6.61 15.55 -5.76
CA THR A 148 -7.86 15.26 -5.05
C THR A 148 -9.06 15.50 -5.95
N ILE A 149 -9.94 14.52 -6.07
CA ILE A 149 -11.23 14.63 -6.75
C ILE A 149 -12.30 14.46 -5.69
N TRP A 150 -13.05 15.52 -5.42
CA TRP A 150 -14.00 15.57 -4.32
C TRP A 150 -15.34 16.13 -4.77
N ASN A 151 -16.37 15.28 -4.76
CA ASN A 151 -17.76 15.75 -4.86
C ASN A 151 -18.27 16.21 -3.49
N THR A 152 -18.62 17.49 -3.34
CA THR A 152 -19.14 18.07 -2.09
C THR A 152 -20.64 17.80 -1.87
N GLY A 153 -21.36 17.27 -2.87
CA GLY A 153 -22.80 17.06 -2.86
C GLY A 153 -23.28 16.12 -1.74
N THR A 154 -23.91 16.68 -0.70
CA THR A 154 -24.61 15.94 0.35
C THR A 154 -26.12 15.92 0.07
N GLY A 155 -26.60 14.99 -0.76
CA GLY A 155 -28.03 14.87 -1.07
C GLY A 155 -28.37 13.73 -2.03
N LYS A 156 -29.66 13.36 -2.13
CA LYS A 156 -30.13 12.38 -3.13
C LYS A 156 -29.97 12.88 -4.57
N ASP A 157 -29.87 14.20 -4.74
CA ASP A 157 -29.94 14.87 -6.06
C ASP A 157 -28.61 15.51 -6.51
N HIS A 158 -27.47 15.20 -5.86
CA HIS A 158 -26.16 15.83 -6.13
C HIS A 158 -25.07 14.82 -6.52
N THR A 159 -25.47 13.68 -7.10
CA THR A 159 -24.53 12.67 -7.62
C THR A 159 -24.13 13.07 -9.02
N ILE A 160 -22.84 13.10 -9.31
CA ILE A 160 -22.36 13.34 -10.67
C ILE A 160 -22.62 12.08 -11.48
N GLU A 161 -23.39 12.21 -12.56
CA GLU A 161 -23.75 11.08 -13.41
C GLU A 161 -22.50 10.44 -14.05
N GLU A 162 -21.59 11.24 -14.59
CA GLU A 162 -20.36 10.76 -15.23
C GLU A 162 -19.19 11.75 -15.05
N PHE A 163 -18.03 11.24 -14.64
CA PHE A 163 -16.80 12.02 -14.51
C PHE A 163 -15.64 11.30 -15.21
N ASP A 164 -14.97 12.00 -16.13
CA ASP A 164 -13.78 11.52 -16.82
C ASP A 164 -12.57 12.40 -16.48
N LEU A 165 -11.47 11.76 -16.04
CA LEU A 165 -10.17 12.39 -15.91
C LEU A 165 -9.22 11.81 -16.96
N VAL A 166 -8.65 12.66 -17.81
CA VAL A 166 -7.73 12.22 -18.87
C VAL A 166 -6.43 13.01 -18.81
N PHE A 167 -5.44 12.48 -18.09
CA PHE A 167 -4.09 13.06 -18.00
C PHE A 167 -3.08 12.12 -18.66
N ASP A 168 -2.98 12.25 -19.98
CA ASP A 168 -2.20 11.35 -20.84
C ASP A 168 -0.69 11.37 -20.55
N ALA A 169 -0.16 12.52 -20.12
CA ALA A 169 1.27 12.72 -19.87
C ALA A 169 1.67 12.59 -18.40
N LEU A 170 0.72 12.34 -17.48
CA LEU A 170 1.00 12.34 -16.04
C LEU A 170 1.92 11.18 -15.69
N GLU A 171 3.06 11.48 -15.08
CA GLU A 171 4.06 10.50 -14.66
C GLU A 171 4.15 10.45 -13.12
N GLU A 172 3.86 11.55 -12.41
CA GLU A 172 4.05 11.63 -10.95
C GLU A 172 2.97 12.46 -10.25
N VAL A 173 2.48 11.92 -9.13
CA VAL A 173 1.76 12.66 -8.08
C VAL A 173 2.60 12.55 -6.80
N GLY A 174 3.31 13.59 -6.41
CA GLY A 174 4.31 13.59 -5.33
C GLY A 174 3.74 13.28 -3.94
N LYS A 175 2.43 13.49 -3.71
CA LYS A 175 1.74 13.13 -2.47
C LYS A 175 0.59 12.14 -2.72
N SER A 176 -0.58 12.42 -2.16
CA SER A 176 -1.73 11.52 -2.20
C SER A 176 -2.59 11.75 -3.44
N TYR A 177 -3.12 10.67 -3.99
CA TYR A 177 -4.17 10.70 -5.00
C TYR A 177 -5.47 10.20 -4.36
N VAL A 178 -6.43 11.10 -4.14
CA VAL A 178 -7.64 10.83 -3.37
C VAL A 178 -8.88 11.10 -4.21
N ILE A 179 -9.78 10.13 -4.26
CA ILE A 179 -11.08 10.24 -4.89
C ILE A 179 -12.15 9.95 -3.85
N THR A 180 -13.09 10.88 -3.68
CA THR A 180 -14.12 10.75 -2.66
C THR A 180 -15.49 11.29 -3.07
N LYS A 181 -16.53 10.63 -2.55
CA LYS A 181 -17.95 11.01 -2.66
C LYS A 181 -18.57 10.87 -4.06
N ALA A 182 -19.83 11.28 -4.19
CA ALA A 182 -20.85 10.71 -5.07
C ALA A 182 -20.64 10.87 -6.59
N PHE A 183 -19.89 9.97 -7.22
CA PHE A 183 -19.91 9.72 -8.67
C PHE A 183 -20.75 8.47 -8.95
N ALA A 184 -21.61 8.50 -9.96
CA ALA A 184 -22.31 7.31 -10.46
C ALA A 184 -21.44 6.53 -11.46
N LYS A 185 -20.68 7.25 -12.30
CA LYS A 185 -19.64 6.70 -13.17
C LYS A 185 -18.35 7.51 -13.05
N LEU A 186 -17.23 6.81 -13.02
CA LEU A 186 -15.91 7.40 -12.89
C LEU A 186 -14.93 6.67 -13.81
N SER A 187 -14.32 7.42 -14.72
CA SER A 187 -13.25 6.93 -15.60
C SER A 187 -11.98 7.72 -15.34
N ILE A 188 -10.89 7.01 -15.00
CA ILE A 188 -9.56 7.60 -14.82
C ILE A 188 -8.62 7.01 -15.86
N GLU A 189 -8.14 7.84 -16.78
CA GLU A 189 -7.24 7.45 -17.86
C GLU A 189 -5.90 8.19 -17.76
N HIS A 190 -4.85 7.41 -17.50
CA HIS A 190 -3.46 7.83 -17.62
C HIS A 190 -2.73 6.87 -18.58
N LYS A 191 -2.07 7.41 -19.61
CA LYS A 191 -1.34 6.60 -20.60
C LYS A 191 0.08 6.25 -20.17
N LYS A 192 0.60 6.93 -19.16
CA LYS A 192 1.90 6.66 -18.54
C LYS A 192 1.73 5.89 -17.24
N ASP A 193 2.83 5.28 -16.82
CA ASP A 193 2.94 4.64 -15.51
C ASP A 193 3.10 5.73 -14.44
N VAL A 194 1.99 6.06 -13.78
CA VAL A 194 1.94 7.08 -12.72
C VAL A 194 2.53 6.52 -11.43
N GLU A 195 3.48 7.24 -10.84
CA GLU A 195 3.96 7.02 -9.47
C GLU A 195 3.21 7.97 -8.50
N VAL A 196 2.57 7.39 -7.49
CA VAL A 196 1.94 8.13 -6.39
C VAL A 196 2.88 8.10 -5.19
N GLY A 197 3.41 9.25 -4.82
CA GLY A 197 4.42 9.43 -3.78
C GLY A 197 3.94 9.14 -2.36
N SER A 198 2.62 9.16 -2.11
CA SER A 198 2.01 8.77 -0.83
C SER A 198 0.85 7.79 -1.02
N THR A 199 -0.35 8.11 -0.55
CA THR A 199 -1.52 7.21 -0.55
C THR A 199 -2.34 7.38 -1.83
N MET A 200 -2.76 6.27 -2.44
CA MET A 200 -3.85 6.25 -3.42
C MET A 200 -5.12 5.77 -2.72
N ARG A 201 -6.20 6.57 -2.69
CA ARG A 201 -7.43 6.20 -2.00
C ARG A 201 -8.68 6.53 -2.79
N VAL A 202 -9.57 5.56 -2.93
CA VAL A 202 -10.93 5.75 -3.45
C VAL A 202 -11.94 5.34 -2.39
N THR A 203 -12.75 6.29 -1.92
CA THR A 203 -13.63 6.06 -0.77
C THR A 203 -14.98 6.77 -0.85
N GLU A 204 -16.00 6.13 -0.27
CA GLU A 204 -17.36 6.68 -0.14
C GLU A 204 -18.00 7.08 -1.49
N THR A 205 -17.60 6.46 -2.60
CA THR A 205 -18.20 6.71 -3.92
C THR A 205 -19.50 5.95 -4.10
N LYS A 206 -20.30 6.35 -5.10
CA LYS A 206 -21.51 5.64 -5.55
C LYS A 206 -21.28 4.90 -6.87
N VAL A 207 -20.03 4.71 -7.26
CA VAL A 207 -19.63 4.12 -8.54
C VAL A 207 -19.92 2.63 -8.49
N GLU A 208 -20.60 2.11 -9.52
CA GLU A 208 -20.85 0.67 -9.67
C GLU A 208 -19.65 -0.05 -10.30
N GLU A 209 -19.00 0.57 -11.29
CA GLU A 209 -17.82 0.02 -11.96
C GLU A 209 -16.70 1.06 -11.99
N LEU A 210 -15.55 0.73 -11.41
CA LEU A 210 -14.38 1.61 -11.37
C LEU A 210 -13.24 1.01 -12.19
N GLN A 211 -12.77 1.78 -13.17
CA GLN A 211 -11.53 1.49 -13.88
C GLN A 211 -10.47 2.54 -13.53
N LEU A 212 -9.32 2.08 -13.03
CA LEU A 212 -8.16 2.91 -12.70
C LEU A 212 -6.99 2.53 -13.62
N ASN A 213 -6.81 3.30 -14.68
CA ASN A 213 -5.74 3.07 -15.65
C ASN A 213 -4.50 3.92 -15.35
N GLY A 214 -3.33 3.33 -15.57
CA GLY A 214 -2.02 3.98 -15.49
C GLY A 214 -1.44 4.19 -14.09
N VAL A 215 -2.20 4.06 -13.00
CA VAL A 215 -1.61 4.04 -11.64
C VAL A 215 -0.73 2.81 -11.48
N HIS A 216 0.59 3.00 -11.49
CA HIS A 216 1.57 1.92 -11.58
C HIS A 216 2.24 1.60 -10.25
N THR A 217 2.64 2.62 -9.49
CA THR A 217 3.31 2.47 -8.19
C THR A 217 2.69 3.38 -7.15
N VAL A 218 2.45 2.85 -5.96
CA VAL A 218 2.02 3.62 -4.79
C VAL A 218 3.05 3.44 -3.70
N ASN A 219 3.66 4.55 -3.28
CA ASN A 219 4.77 4.55 -2.33
C ASN A 219 4.32 4.34 -0.87
N ASP A 220 3.07 4.66 -0.56
CA ASP A 220 2.43 4.37 0.72
C ASP A 220 1.29 3.34 0.55
N ASP A 221 0.11 3.61 1.11
CA ASP A 221 -1.04 2.72 1.05
C ASP A 221 -1.86 2.90 -0.24
N PHE A 222 -2.23 1.79 -0.89
CA PHE A 222 -3.30 1.74 -1.89
C PHE A 222 -4.59 1.27 -1.22
N SER A 223 -5.67 2.06 -1.28
CA SER A 223 -6.93 1.75 -0.59
C SER A 223 -8.16 1.99 -1.45
N ILE A 224 -8.99 0.96 -1.62
CA ILE A 224 -10.35 1.05 -2.16
C ILE A 224 -11.31 0.66 -1.04
N ASP A 225 -11.93 1.65 -0.40
CA ASP A 225 -12.66 1.42 0.84
C ASP A 225 -14.04 2.08 0.90
N THR A 226 -15.01 1.40 1.51
CA THR A 226 -16.34 1.95 1.81
C THR A 226 -17.15 2.34 0.56
N ASN A 227 -16.88 1.75 -0.61
CA ASN A 227 -17.66 1.97 -1.83
C ASN A 227 -18.79 0.93 -1.91
N ARG A 228 -19.84 1.12 -1.11
CA ARG A 228 -20.88 0.09 -0.88
C ARG A 228 -21.67 -0.34 -2.12
N LEU A 229 -21.69 0.49 -3.17
CA LEU A 229 -22.39 0.23 -4.43
C LEU A 229 -21.47 -0.33 -5.54
N MET A 230 -20.15 -0.36 -5.31
CA MET A 230 -19.19 -0.85 -6.30
C MET A 230 -19.35 -2.35 -6.48
N GLN A 231 -19.56 -2.77 -7.72
CA GLN A 231 -19.69 -4.15 -8.18
C GLN A 231 -18.41 -4.65 -8.84
N LYS A 232 -17.69 -3.78 -9.56
CA LYS A 232 -16.46 -4.14 -10.27
C LYS A 232 -15.35 -3.12 -10.07
N LEU A 233 -14.14 -3.64 -9.88
CA LEU A 233 -12.91 -2.88 -9.77
C LEU A 233 -11.86 -3.44 -10.74
N ASP A 234 -11.40 -2.61 -11.68
CA ASP A 234 -10.33 -2.97 -12.61
C ASP A 234 -9.16 -1.99 -12.50
N VAL A 235 -7.99 -2.50 -12.10
CA VAL A 235 -6.77 -1.72 -11.91
C VAL A 235 -5.66 -2.33 -12.76
N THR A 236 -5.55 -1.83 -13.99
CA THR A 236 -4.82 -2.50 -15.08
C THR A 236 -3.30 -2.34 -15.04
N ALA A 237 -2.81 -1.31 -14.35
CA ALA A 237 -1.40 -0.91 -14.37
C ALA A 237 -0.64 -1.12 -13.05
N LEU A 238 -1.33 -1.29 -11.91
CA LEU A 238 -0.69 -1.32 -10.60
C LEU A 238 0.25 -2.52 -10.48
N THR A 239 1.55 -2.25 -10.31
CA THR A 239 2.59 -3.28 -10.18
C THR A 239 3.13 -3.36 -8.74
N TYR A 240 3.25 -2.21 -8.07
CA TYR A 240 3.89 -2.11 -6.74
C TYR A 240 3.04 -1.31 -5.75
N ALA A 241 2.73 -1.93 -4.61
CA ALA A 241 2.26 -1.24 -3.40
C ALA A 241 3.38 -1.32 -2.34
N ASN A 242 4.04 -0.20 -2.08
CA ASN A 242 5.23 -0.16 -1.25
C ASN A 242 4.94 -0.13 0.25
N LYS A 243 3.68 0.07 0.67
CA LYS A 243 3.19 -0.25 2.01
C LYS A 243 1.91 -1.08 1.96
N GLY A 244 0.81 -0.61 2.54
CA GLY A 244 -0.45 -1.33 2.60
C GLY A 244 -1.16 -1.41 1.25
N PHE A 245 -1.86 -2.50 1.04
CA PHE A 245 -2.82 -2.67 -0.04
C PHE A 245 -4.14 -3.09 0.59
N SER A 246 -5.21 -2.33 0.40
CA SER A 246 -6.49 -2.55 1.08
C SER A 246 -7.66 -2.46 0.11
N ILE A 247 -8.48 -3.51 0.06
CA ILE A 247 -9.80 -3.51 -0.55
C ILE A 247 -10.79 -3.86 0.56
N LYS A 248 -11.49 -2.85 1.09
CA LYS A 248 -12.22 -2.98 2.34
C LYS A 248 -13.63 -2.41 2.35
N GLY A 249 -14.60 -3.19 2.82
CA GLY A 249 -15.93 -2.65 3.10
C GLY A 249 -16.72 -2.26 1.84
N ASN A 250 -16.42 -2.89 0.69
CA ASN A 250 -17.14 -2.71 -0.56
C ASN A 250 -18.18 -3.83 -0.68
N SER A 251 -19.31 -3.68 0.00
CA SER A 251 -20.28 -4.78 0.22
C SER A 251 -20.89 -5.37 -1.05
N ALA A 252 -21.01 -4.60 -2.13
CA ALA A 252 -21.55 -5.05 -3.41
C ALA A 252 -20.48 -5.55 -4.40
N LEU A 253 -19.20 -5.58 -4.00
CA LEU A 253 -18.09 -5.86 -4.91
C LEU A 253 -18.08 -7.33 -5.30
N GLU A 254 -18.31 -7.63 -6.57
CA GLU A 254 -18.39 -8.99 -7.13
C GLU A 254 -17.10 -9.40 -7.84
N LYS A 255 -16.37 -8.43 -8.43
CA LYS A 255 -15.15 -8.70 -9.21
C LYS A 255 -14.06 -7.67 -8.94
N ILE A 256 -12.83 -8.16 -8.77
CA ILE A 256 -11.61 -7.35 -8.76
C ILE A 256 -10.63 -7.85 -9.83
N SER A 257 -9.85 -6.95 -10.42
CA SER A 257 -8.83 -7.25 -11.43
C SER A 257 -7.55 -6.44 -11.15
N PHE A 258 -6.44 -7.17 -10.97
CA PHE A 258 -5.09 -6.62 -10.71
C PHE A 258 -4.04 -7.42 -11.49
N PRO A 259 -4.08 -7.40 -12.83
CA PRO A 259 -3.30 -8.32 -13.67
C PRO A 259 -1.79 -8.13 -13.57
N LYS A 260 -1.32 -6.98 -13.07
CA LYS A 260 0.10 -6.63 -12.99
C LYS A 260 0.64 -6.53 -11.57
N LEU A 261 -0.17 -6.70 -10.52
CA LEU A 261 0.27 -6.52 -9.14
C LEU A 261 1.28 -7.61 -8.76
N LYS A 262 2.56 -7.23 -8.63
CA LYS A 262 3.66 -8.16 -8.33
C LYS A 262 4.08 -8.18 -6.88
N THR A 263 4.03 -7.04 -6.20
CA THR A 263 4.58 -6.91 -4.85
C THR A 263 3.74 -6.00 -3.98
N VAL A 264 3.41 -6.48 -2.79
CA VAL A 264 2.89 -5.68 -1.67
C VAL A 264 3.90 -5.73 -0.53
N LYS A 265 4.65 -4.64 -0.32
CA LYS A 265 5.71 -4.62 0.71
C LYS A 265 5.16 -4.53 2.15
N GLY A 266 3.90 -4.14 2.32
CA GLY A 266 3.18 -4.14 3.59
C GLY A 266 2.08 -5.20 3.64
N ASN A 267 0.99 -4.88 4.33
CA ASN A 267 -0.16 -5.77 4.48
C ASN A 267 -1.06 -5.75 3.23
N LEU A 268 -1.39 -6.92 2.69
CA LEU A 268 -2.43 -7.11 1.69
C LEU A 268 -3.74 -7.46 2.41
N GLU A 269 -4.67 -6.52 2.49
CA GLU A 269 -5.98 -6.67 3.12
C GLU A 269 -7.10 -6.75 2.07
N VAL A 270 -7.87 -7.84 2.06
CA VAL A 270 -9.14 -7.96 1.33
C VAL A 270 -10.20 -8.39 2.33
N ASN A 271 -10.98 -7.42 2.80
CA ASN A 271 -11.82 -7.58 3.98
C ASN A 271 -13.21 -6.95 3.79
N GLN A 272 -14.27 -7.58 4.30
CA GLN A 272 -15.62 -6.99 4.32
C GLN A 272 -16.17 -6.67 2.90
N ASN A 273 -15.83 -7.48 1.89
CA ASN A 273 -16.39 -7.36 0.54
C ASN A 273 -17.45 -8.44 0.32
N GLY A 274 -18.66 -8.20 0.86
CA GLY A 274 -19.70 -9.20 1.07
C GLY A 274 -20.30 -9.89 -0.18
N ALA A 275 -20.00 -9.42 -1.39
CA ALA A 275 -20.38 -10.08 -2.64
C ALA A 275 -19.17 -10.74 -3.36
N LEU A 276 -17.95 -10.59 -2.84
CA LEU A 276 -16.73 -11.01 -3.52
C LEU A 276 -16.45 -12.49 -3.24
N ALA A 277 -17.02 -13.36 -4.08
CA ALA A 277 -16.95 -14.81 -3.92
C ALA A 277 -15.74 -15.49 -4.58
N LYS A 278 -15.12 -14.85 -5.57
CA LYS A 278 -13.94 -15.37 -6.28
C LYS A 278 -13.00 -14.22 -6.63
N PHE A 279 -11.73 -14.35 -6.26
CA PHE A 279 -10.71 -13.40 -6.67
C PHE A 279 -9.31 -14.00 -6.60
N GLY A 280 -8.36 -13.34 -7.24
CA GLY A 280 -6.97 -13.74 -7.20
C GLY A 280 -6.05 -12.62 -7.66
N PHE A 281 -4.76 -12.80 -7.38
CA PHE A 281 -3.71 -11.90 -7.85
C PHE A 281 -2.73 -12.71 -8.70
N ALA A 282 -3.04 -12.83 -10.00
CA ALA A 282 -2.32 -13.72 -10.90
C ALA A 282 -0.83 -13.37 -11.05
N ALA A 283 -0.42 -12.11 -10.88
CA ALA A 283 0.99 -11.71 -10.98
C ALA A 283 1.70 -11.58 -9.62
N LEU A 284 1.01 -11.81 -8.49
CA LEU A 284 1.56 -11.50 -7.17
C LEU A 284 2.67 -12.50 -6.81
N GLU A 285 3.88 -12.00 -6.63
CA GLU A 285 5.06 -12.79 -6.31
C GLU A 285 5.38 -12.78 -4.81
N SER A 286 5.08 -11.68 -4.12
CA SER A 286 5.31 -11.51 -2.68
C SER A 286 4.40 -10.50 -1.99
N ALA A 287 4.08 -10.78 -0.73
CA ALA A 287 3.40 -9.88 0.21
C ALA A 287 4.07 -9.94 1.59
N ALA A 288 4.14 -8.85 2.37
CA ALA A 288 4.74 -8.93 3.71
C ALA A 288 3.80 -9.58 4.74
N THR A 289 2.50 -9.30 4.67
CA THR A 289 1.44 -10.02 5.40
C THR A 289 0.17 -10.03 4.58
N MET A 290 -0.77 -10.91 4.91
CA MET A 290 -2.07 -10.98 4.25
C MET A 290 -3.21 -11.07 5.27
N ALA A 291 -4.30 -10.36 5.03
CA ALA A 291 -5.52 -10.45 5.82
C ALA A 291 -6.72 -10.59 4.87
N ILE A 292 -7.19 -11.82 4.70
CA ILE A 292 -8.31 -12.16 3.83
C ILE A 292 -9.43 -12.74 4.69
N THR A 293 -10.44 -11.93 4.98
CA THR A 293 -11.52 -12.29 5.91
C THR A 293 -12.85 -11.63 5.50
N ALA A 294 -13.98 -12.20 5.93
CA ALA A 294 -15.30 -11.58 5.80
C ALA A 294 -15.68 -11.12 4.36
N ASN A 295 -15.36 -11.93 3.35
CA ASN A 295 -15.78 -11.69 1.95
C ASN A 295 -17.04 -12.49 1.60
N GLY A 296 -17.51 -12.42 0.35
CA GLY A 296 -18.82 -12.96 -0.05
C GLY A 296 -18.86 -14.48 -0.12
N GLY A 297 -19.77 -15.09 0.64
CA GLY A 297 -19.78 -16.55 0.85
C GLY A 297 -18.45 -17.08 1.39
N PRO A 298 -18.26 -18.40 1.48
CA PRO A 298 -16.92 -18.94 1.54
C PRO A 298 -16.20 -18.60 0.21
N ALA A 299 -15.18 -17.76 0.25
CA ALA A 299 -14.55 -17.22 -0.97
C ALA A 299 -13.57 -18.23 -1.62
N THR A 300 -13.40 -18.15 -2.94
CA THR A 300 -12.29 -18.80 -3.67
C THR A 300 -11.17 -17.80 -3.91
N VAL A 301 -9.97 -18.11 -3.39
CA VAL A 301 -8.79 -17.23 -3.41
C VAL A 301 -7.65 -17.87 -4.21
N LEU A 302 -7.20 -17.23 -5.28
CA LEU A 302 -6.18 -17.79 -6.18
C LEU A 302 -4.90 -16.95 -6.17
N LEU A 303 -3.81 -17.55 -5.70
CA LEU A 303 -2.48 -16.90 -5.57
C LEU A 303 -1.40 -17.76 -6.25
N PRO A 304 -1.57 -18.07 -7.55
CA PRO A 304 -0.81 -19.13 -8.23
C PRO A 304 0.70 -18.86 -8.26
N TRP A 305 1.11 -17.59 -8.34
CA TRP A 305 2.51 -17.17 -8.44
C TRP A 305 3.10 -16.61 -7.15
N LEU A 306 2.34 -16.61 -6.04
CA LEU A 306 2.83 -16.13 -4.76
C LEU A 306 3.93 -17.06 -4.24
N SER A 307 5.16 -16.57 -4.26
CA SER A 307 6.35 -17.35 -3.91
C SER A 307 6.77 -17.21 -2.46
N SER A 308 6.46 -16.06 -1.86
CA SER A 308 6.81 -15.75 -0.48
C SER A 308 5.79 -14.87 0.24
N ILE A 309 5.57 -15.18 1.51
CA ILE A 309 4.90 -14.30 2.47
C ILE A 309 5.93 -13.87 3.50
N GLY A 310 5.96 -12.58 3.80
CA GLY A 310 6.90 -11.98 4.73
C GLY A 310 8.16 -11.43 4.10
N ASN A 311 8.82 -10.55 4.85
CA ASN A 311 10.12 -9.97 4.55
C ASN A 311 11.15 -10.42 5.59
N SER A 312 12.43 -10.06 5.44
CA SER A 312 13.52 -10.49 6.35
C SER A 312 13.35 -10.12 7.83
N THR A 313 12.38 -9.26 8.16
CA THR A 313 12.18 -8.72 9.51
C THR A 313 10.81 -9.03 10.11
N THR A 314 9.87 -9.56 9.32
CA THR A 314 8.49 -9.72 9.80
C THR A 314 8.36 -10.92 10.75
N THR A 315 7.52 -10.74 11.77
CA THR A 315 7.02 -11.82 12.64
C THR A 315 5.50 -11.76 12.72
N ALA A 316 4.87 -11.02 11.81
CA ALA A 316 3.44 -10.78 11.83
C ALA A 316 2.66 -11.99 11.30
N THR A 317 1.39 -12.06 11.71
CA THR A 317 0.48 -13.14 11.31
C THR A 317 -0.30 -12.74 10.06
N SER A 318 -0.37 -13.66 9.11
CA SER A 318 -1.31 -13.58 7.98
C SER A 318 -2.55 -14.41 8.29
N ASN A 319 -3.73 -13.80 8.14
CA ASN A 319 -5.00 -14.38 8.56
C ASN A 319 -5.89 -14.68 7.36
N PHE A 320 -6.44 -15.89 7.34
CA PHE A 320 -7.31 -16.40 6.28
C PHE A 320 -8.57 -16.98 6.92
N GLY A 321 -9.74 -16.38 6.61
CA GLY A 321 -11.02 -16.82 7.17
C GLY A 321 -12.20 -16.60 6.23
N GLY A 322 -13.21 -17.47 6.32
CA GLY A 322 -14.37 -17.46 5.43
C GLY A 322 -14.02 -17.85 3.98
N ILE A 323 -13.16 -18.85 3.79
CA ILE A 323 -12.68 -19.29 2.49
C ILE A 323 -13.18 -20.70 2.17
N GLN A 324 -13.63 -20.94 0.93
CA GLN A 324 -13.99 -22.26 0.41
C GLN A 324 -12.81 -22.98 -0.25
N LYS A 325 -11.91 -22.21 -0.86
CA LYS A 325 -10.74 -22.73 -1.57
C LYS A 325 -9.65 -21.66 -1.56
N ILE A 326 -8.43 -22.05 -1.22
CA ILE A 326 -7.25 -21.21 -1.35
C ILE A 326 -6.16 -21.95 -2.10
N GLU A 327 -5.58 -21.30 -3.11
CA GLU A 327 -4.51 -21.89 -3.92
C GLU A 327 -3.17 -21.19 -3.66
N PHE A 328 -2.17 -21.98 -3.24
CA PHE A 328 -0.78 -21.58 -3.06
C PHE A 328 0.18 -22.41 -3.93
N SER A 329 -0.01 -22.37 -5.24
CA SER A 329 0.75 -23.21 -6.20
C SER A 329 2.26 -22.97 -6.18
N SER A 330 2.70 -21.75 -5.84
CA SER A 330 4.12 -21.37 -5.85
C SER A 330 4.72 -21.07 -4.47
N LEU A 331 3.95 -21.13 -3.38
CA LEU A 331 4.41 -20.63 -2.08
C LEU A 331 5.52 -21.53 -1.53
N ARG A 332 6.73 -20.98 -1.40
CA ARG A 332 7.92 -21.72 -0.95
C ARG A 332 8.42 -21.28 0.42
N LYS A 333 8.23 -20.00 0.75
CA LYS A 333 8.78 -19.39 1.95
C LYS A 333 7.75 -18.54 2.67
N VAL A 334 7.69 -18.71 3.98
CA VAL A 334 6.92 -17.85 4.86
C VAL A 334 7.84 -17.39 5.99
N GLN A 335 7.91 -16.08 6.18
CA GLN A 335 8.49 -15.44 7.35
C GLN A 335 7.33 -14.77 8.10
N GLY A 336 7.13 -15.11 9.38
CA GLY A 336 5.90 -14.80 10.11
C GLY A 336 4.95 -16.00 10.18
N SER A 337 3.73 -15.78 10.64
CA SER A 337 2.77 -16.84 10.94
C SER A 337 1.63 -16.90 9.92
N LEU A 338 1.03 -18.08 9.74
CA LEU A 338 -0.19 -18.30 8.97
C LEU A 338 -1.29 -18.79 9.91
N THR A 339 -2.45 -18.15 9.88
CA THR A 339 -3.64 -18.57 10.62
C THR A 339 -4.78 -18.81 9.65
N PHE A 340 -5.33 -20.02 9.68
CA PHE A 340 -6.51 -20.43 8.93
C PHE A 340 -7.63 -20.72 9.92
N GLU A 341 -8.60 -19.82 10.01
CA GLU A 341 -9.68 -19.86 11.01
C GLU A 341 -11.06 -19.73 10.35
N THR A 342 -12.04 -20.51 10.79
CA THR A 342 -13.44 -20.39 10.33
C THR A 342 -13.58 -20.49 8.80
N ASN A 343 -12.95 -21.50 8.19
CA ASN A 343 -13.05 -21.77 6.75
C ASN A 343 -13.93 -22.99 6.42
N ALA A 344 -14.31 -23.09 5.15
CA ALA A 344 -15.18 -24.14 4.62
C ALA A 344 -14.49 -25.00 3.55
N PHE A 345 -13.17 -24.93 3.41
CA PHE A 345 -12.42 -25.82 2.52
C PHE A 345 -12.37 -27.25 3.08
N GLU A 346 -12.42 -28.25 2.21
CA GLU A 346 -12.31 -29.68 2.58
C GLU A 346 -10.85 -30.13 2.71
N ASP A 347 -9.94 -29.44 2.03
CA ASP A 347 -8.51 -29.70 2.05
C ASP A 347 -7.72 -28.39 2.15
N LEU A 348 -6.60 -28.45 2.88
CA LEU A 348 -5.59 -27.41 2.90
C LEU A 348 -4.23 -28.02 2.57
N THR A 349 -3.79 -27.79 1.34
CA THR A 349 -2.47 -28.24 0.88
C THR A 349 -1.62 -27.04 0.45
N ILE A 350 -0.43 -26.90 1.03
CA ILE A 350 0.58 -25.94 0.56
C ILE A 350 1.76 -26.73 -0.03
N PRO A 351 1.68 -27.12 -1.31
CA PRO A 351 2.46 -28.23 -1.85
C PRO A 351 3.96 -27.93 -1.96
N LEU A 352 4.34 -26.65 -2.07
CA LEU A 352 5.72 -26.22 -2.32
C LEU A 352 6.39 -25.53 -1.13
N LEU A 353 5.71 -25.40 0.02
CA LEU A 353 6.25 -24.74 1.20
C LEU A 353 7.46 -25.51 1.73
N LYS A 354 8.62 -24.86 1.80
CA LYS A 354 9.88 -25.44 2.28
C LYS A 354 10.33 -24.82 3.60
N GLU A 355 10.22 -23.49 3.71
CA GLU A 355 10.65 -22.69 4.85
C GLU A 355 9.45 -22.00 5.50
N MET A 356 9.11 -22.38 6.73
CA MET A 356 8.07 -21.74 7.56
C MET A 356 8.71 -21.21 8.84
N ASN A 357 9.12 -19.94 8.83
CA ASN A 357 9.74 -19.26 9.96
C ASN A 357 8.69 -18.50 10.79
N GLY A 358 7.84 -19.27 11.46
CA GLY A 358 6.79 -18.79 12.35
C GLY A 358 5.78 -19.90 12.65
N ALA A 359 4.59 -19.51 13.11
CA ALA A 359 3.54 -20.44 13.50
C ALA A 359 2.57 -20.74 12.35
N ILE A 360 2.11 -21.99 12.27
CA ILE A 360 0.93 -22.37 11.49
C ILE A 360 -0.18 -22.70 12.50
N THR A 361 -1.26 -21.94 12.47
CA THR A 361 -2.48 -22.18 13.25
C THR A 361 -3.61 -22.57 12.32
N VAL A 362 -4.24 -23.71 12.58
CA VAL A 362 -5.43 -24.19 11.83
C VAL A 362 -6.52 -24.50 12.84
N GLU A 363 -7.51 -23.62 12.94
CA GLU A 363 -8.53 -23.64 14.00
C GLU A 363 -9.93 -23.48 13.41
N ASP A 364 -10.94 -24.13 13.98
CA ASP A 364 -12.36 -23.92 13.62
C ASP A 364 -12.64 -24.07 12.11
N ASN A 365 -12.05 -25.08 11.43
CA ASN A 365 -12.38 -25.38 10.03
C ASN A 365 -13.22 -26.67 9.97
N PRO A 366 -14.55 -26.59 10.18
CA PRO A 366 -15.39 -27.77 10.43
C PRO A 366 -15.52 -28.71 9.23
N SER A 367 -15.19 -28.26 8.02
CA SER A 367 -15.23 -29.10 6.80
C SER A 367 -13.86 -29.67 6.41
N LEU A 368 -12.78 -29.25 7.08
CA LEU A 368 -11.42 -29.66 6.73
C LEU A 368 -11.21 -31.14 7.06
N THR A 369 -10.90 -31.95 6.06
CA THR A 369 -10.62 -33.39 6.21
C THR A 369 -9.14 -33.73 6.09
N THR A 370 -8.36 -32.93 5.34
CA THR A 370 -6.96 -33.20 5.02
C THR A 370 -6.10 -31.94 5.11
N LEU A 371 -5.03 -32.01 5.89
CA LEU A 371 -4.01 -30.96 6.00
C LEU A 371 -2.65 -31.49 5.54
N ALA A 372 -2.04 -30.83 4.55
CA ALA A 372 -0.78 -31.30 3.97
C ALA A 372 0.25 -30.19 3.69
N PHE A 373 1.44 -30.38 4.24
CA PHE A 373 2.64 -29.59 3.98
C PHE A 373 3.78 -30.52 3.55
N PRO A 374 3.70 -31.15 2.37
CA PRO A 374 4.54 -32.30 2.02
C PRO A 374 6.04 -31.99 1.96
N ARG A 375 6.44 -30.72 1.82
CA ARG A 375 7.84 -30.30 1.62
C ARG A 375 8.39 -29.41 2.74
N VAL A 376 7.60 -29.12 3.77
CA VAL A 376 8.02 -28.19 4.83
C VAL A 376 9.12 -28.85 5.66
N THR A 377 10.23 -28.15 5.89
CA THR A 377 11.38 -28.71 6.61
C THR A 377 11.53 -28.20 8.04
N TYR A 378 10.97 -27.01 8.30
CA TYR A 378 11.01 -26.34 9.58
C TYR A 378 9.70 -25.58 9.81
N ILE A 379 9.16 -25.66 11.03
CA ILE A 379 8.03 -24.88 11.53
C ILE A 379 8.37 -24.42 12.97
N GLU A 380 8.12 -23.18 13.34
CA GLU A 380 8.37 -22.73 14.72
C GLU A 380 7.26 -23.22 15.67
N GLU A 381 6.01 -23.13 15.26
CA GLU A 381 4.88 -23.66 16.03
C GLU A 381 3.82 -24.23 15.09
N LEU A 382 3.32 -25.41 15.39
CA LEU A 382 2.18 -26.02 14.71
C LEU A 382 1.05 -26.19 15.71
N ASP A 383 0.00 -25.41 15.55
CA ASP A 383 -1.19 -25.43 16.39
C ASP A 383 -2.42 -25.83 15.55
N ILE A 384 -3.08 -26.91 15.95
CA ILE A 384 -4.26 -27.44 15.24
C ILE A 384 -5.30 -27.83 16.30
N SER A 385 -6.46 -27.18 16.27
CA SER A 385 -7.56 -27.41 17.19
C SER A 385 -8.91 -27.22 16.50
N ASP A 386 -9.97 -27.78 17.07
CA ASP A 386 -11.36 -27.50 16.65
C ASP A 386 -11.64 -27.72 15.14
N ASN A 387 -10.99 -28.71 14.53
CA ASN A 387 -11.26 -29.16 13.16
C ASN A 387 -11.94 -30.53 13.20
N ASP A 388 -13.26 -30.55 13.40
CA ASP A 388 -14.03 -31.75 13.77
C ASP A 388 -13.93 -32.92 12.78
N GLU A 389 -13.77 -32.63 11.48
CA GLU A 389 -13.72 -33.62 10.39
C GLU A 389 -12.29 -33.93 9.93
N LEU A 390 -11.26 -33.35 10.57
CA LEU A 390 -9.87 -33.52 10.14
C LEU A 390 -9.41 -34.95 10.44
N THR A 391 -9.10 -35.70 9.38
CA THR A 391 -8.69 -37.12 9.48
C THR A 391 -7.21 -37.35 9.25
N ASN A 392 -6.59 -36.53 8.38
CA ASN A 392 -5.23 -36.73 7.89
C ASN A 392 -4.40 -35.45 8.01
N ILE A 393 -3.24 -35.56 8.67
CA ILE A 393 -2.22 -34.49 8.76
C ILE A 393 -0.90 -35.04 8.22
N THR A 394 -0.29 -34.35 7.25
CA THR A 394 0.95 -34.79 6.60
C THR A 394 1.99 -33.68 6.53
N ALA A 395 3.17 -33.90 7.10
CA ALA A 395 4.35 -33.04 6.95
C ALA A 395 5.64 -33.89 6.94
N ASN A 396 5.75 -34.81 5.98
CA ASN A 396 6.82 -35.82 5.98
C ASN A 396 8.24 -35.27 5.76
N ALA A 397 8.41 -34.08 5.18
CA ALA A 397 9.71 -33.42 5.07
C ALA A 397 10.14 -32.71 6.36
N LEU A 398 9.26 -32.58 7.37
CA LEU A 398 9.51 -31.79 8.57
C LEU A 398 10.66 -32.38 9.35
N LYS A 399 11.76 -31.64 9.48
CA LYS A 399 12.97 -32.06 10.20
C LYS A 399 13.04 -31.51 11.61
N SER A 400 12.59 -30.27 11.78
CA SER A 400 12.65 -29.59 13.07
C SER A 400 11.37 -28.79 13.32
N ALA A 401 10.88 -28.86 14.56
CA ALA A 401 9.78 -28.03 15.03
C ALA A 401 10.14 -27.32 16.35
N GLY A 402 9.51 -26.18 16.62
CA GLY A 402 9.48 -25.60 17.97
C GLY A 402 8.49 -26.35 18.83
N THR A 403 7.24 -25.89 18.88
CA THR A 403 6.14 -26.56 19.58
C THR A 403 5.20 -27.22 18.56
N ILE A 404 4.73 -28.43 18.86
CA ILE A 404 3.65 -29.09 18.14
C ILE A 404 2.51 -29.33 19.13
N SER A 405 1.36 -28.71 18.89
CA SER A 405 0.12 -28.91 19.65
C SER A 405 -1.00 -29.19 18.66
N ILE A 406 -1.40 -30.46 18.55
CA ILE A 406 -2.46 -30.86 17.62
C ILE A 406 -3.49 -31.70 18.37
N GLU A 407 -4.75 -31.30 18.28
CA GLU A 407 -5.88 -31.90 18.98
C GLU A 407 -7.06 -32.04 18.01
N GLY A 408 -7.67 -33.22 17.96
CA GLY A 408 -8.81 -33.48 17.08
C GLY A 408 -9.18 -34.95 16.97
N SER A 409 -10.03 -35.25 15.99
CA SER A 409 -10.54 -36.59 15.68
C SER A 409 -9.69 -37.34 14.64
N PHE A 410 -8.51 -36.83 14.30
CA PHE A 410 -7.66 -37.41 13.26
C PHE A 410 -7.18 -38.81 13.59
N THR A 411 -7.04 -39.62 12.54
CA THR A 411 -6.59 -41.02 12.63
C THR A 411 -5.19 -41.20 12.08
N ASN A 412 -4.71 -40.28 11.24
CA ASN A 412 -3.39 -40.34 10.64
C ASN A 412 -2.63 -39.00 10.75
N VAL A 413 -1.45 -39.05 11.37
CA VAL A 413 -0.51 -37.92 11.46
C VAL A 413 0.87 -38.38 11.02
N GLU A 414 1.43 -37.80 9.97
CA GLU A 414 2.69 -38.23 9.38
C GLU A 414 3.80 -37.17 9.51
N PHE A 415 4.81 -37.47 10.33
CA PHE A 415 6.01 -36.65 10.56
C PHE A 415 7.29 -37.50 10.45
N PHE A 416 7.41 -38.31 9.39
CA PHE A 416 8.41 -39.39 9.33
C PHE A 416 9.88 -38.94 9.44
N ASN A 417 10.21 -37.71 9.01
CA ASN A 417 11.59 -37.19 9.04
C ASN A 417 11.84 -36.22 10.20
N LEU A 418 10.96 -36.15 11.21
CA LEU A 418 11.12 -35.24 12.34
C LEU A 418 12.31 -35.70 13.20
N GLU A 419 13.34 -34.87 13.28
CA GLU A 419 14.60 -35.14 13.96
C GLU A 419 14.77 -34.32 15.24
N LYS A 420 14.06 -33.18 15.36
CA LYS A 420 14.16 -32.29 16.52
C LYS A 420 12.84 -31.61 16.87
N VAL A 421 12.49 -31.57 18.15
CA VAL A 421 11.42 -30.71 18.69
C VAL A 421 11.97 -29.94 19.90
N THR A 422 12.03 -28.62 19.81
CA THR A 422 12.65 -27.78 20.87
C THR A 422 11.69 -27.40 22.00
N GLY A 423 10.38 -27.43 21.73
CA GLY A 423 9.32 -27.16 22.68
C GLY A 423 8.54 -28.43 23.04
N ASP A 424 7.25 -28.27 23.31
CA ASP A 424 6.36 -29.36 23.64
C ASP A 424 5.89 -30.11 22.38
N PHE A 425 5.66 -31.42 22.53
CA PHE A 425 5.02 -32.26 21.54
C PHE A 425 3.73 -32.82 22.14
N LYS A 426 2.59 -32.31 21.71
CA LYS A 426 1.25 -32.74 22.12
C LYS A 426 0.46 -33.14 20.88
N VAL A 427 0.13 -34.43 20.79
CA VAL A 427 -0.74 -35.00 19.76
C VAL A 427 -1.90 -35.72 20.44
N VAL A 428 -3.12 -35.26 20.25
CA VAL A 428 -4.33 -35.88 20.81
C VAL A 428 -5.28 -36.16 19.67
N GLY A 429 -5.30 -37.41 19.20
CA GLY A 429 -6.14 -37.85 18.09
C GLY A 429 -7.28 -38.77 18.52
N ASP A 430 -7.93 -39.41 17.55
CA ASP A 430 -8.86 -40.50 17.81
C ASP A 430 -8.15 -41.68 18.51
N LYS A 431 -8.91 -42.49 19.23
CA LYS A 431 -8.41 -43.69 19.92
C LYS A 431 -7.68 -44.68 19.00
N SER A 432 -7.94 -44.65 17.69
CA SER A 432 -7.29 -45.52 16.69
C SER A 432 -5.99 -44.96 16.12
N MET A 433 -5.68 -43.68 16.38
CA MET A 433 -4.48 -43.01 15.88
C MET A 433 -3.22 -43.64 16.48
N ASP A 434 -2.26 -44.01 15.62
CA ASP A 434 -1.05 -44.72 16.04
C ASP A 434 -0.01 -43.81 16.74
N CYS A 435 0.04 -43.90 18.07
CA CYS A 435 1.06 -43.33 18.94
C CYS A 435 2.33 -44.19 19.09
N SER A 436 2.31 -45.48 18.75
CA SER A 436 3.46 -46.38 18.93
C SER A 436 4.68 -45.91 18.12
N TRP A 437 4.44 -45.37 16.92
CA TRP A 437 5.49 -44.79 16.09
C TRP A 437 6.11 -43.53 16.72
N PHE A 438 5.28 -42.65 17.29
CA PHE A 438 5.75 -41.43 17.96
C PHE A 438 6.54 -41.77 19.25
N ASP A 439 6.09 -42.76 20.01
CA ASP A 439 6.78 -43.21 21.22
C ASP A 439 8.18 -43.75 20.92
N LYS A 440 8.32 -44.45 19.79
CA LYS A 440 9.58 -45.06 19.36
C LYS A 440 10.55 -44.04 18.76
N ASN A 441 10.04 -43.15 17.89
CA ASN A 441 10.89 -42.29 17.06
C ASN A 441 10.98 -40.84 17.56
N ILE A 442 9.90 -40.28 18.11
CA ILE A 442 9.81 -38.85 18.44
C ILE A 442 10.06 -38.57 19.93
N LYS A 443 9.60 -39.41 20.84
CA LYS A 443 9.70 -39.17 22.30
C LYS A 443 11.10 -38.80 22.81
N LYS A 444 12.17 -39.30 22.18
CA LYS A 444 13.56 -39.06 22.59
C LYS A 444 14.18 -37.77 22.03
N ILE A 445 13.57 -37.18 21.00
CA ILE A 445 14.06 -35.97 20.33
C ILE A 445 13.32 -34.70 20.76
N VAL A 446 12.31 -34.84 21.63
CA VAL A 446 11.54 -33.73 22.22
C VAL A 446 12.28 -33.20 23.45
N GLU A 447 12.63 -31.91 23.42
CA GLU A 447 13.29 -31.22 24.54
C GLU A 447 12.28 -30.81 25.63
N GLY A 448 11.03 -30.50 25.26
CA GLY A 448 9.94 -30.18 26.18
C GLY A 448 9.12 -31.39 26.64
N LYS A 449 7.82 -31.19 26.86
CA LYS A 449 6.89 -32.25 27.28
C LYS A 449 6.40 -33.04 26.07
N TYR A 450 6.56 -34.37 26.13
CA TYR A 450 5.94 -35.29 25.16
C TYR A 450 4.58 -35.79 25.66
N THR A 451 3.57 -35.76 24.80
CA THR A 451 2.23 -36.30 25.02
C THR A 451 1.68 -36.81 23.69
N CYS A 452 1.32 -38.09 23.62
CA CYS A 452 0.56 -38.68 22.53
C CYS A 452 -0.62 -39.43 23.14
N VAL A 453 -1.84 -39.15 22.67
CA VAL A 453 -3.07 -39.83 23.10
C VAL A 453 -3.70 -40.49 21.87
N GLY A 454 -3.78 -41.83 21.90
CA GLY A 454 -4.23 -42.66 20.80
C GLY A 454 -3.96 -44.15 21.10
N ASP A 455 -3.80 -44.94 20.06
CA ASP A 455 -3.41 -46.34 20.11
C ASP A 455 -1.89 -46.49 20.25
N HIS A 456 -1.44 -47.31 21.20
CA HIS A 456 -0.01 -47.55 21.46
C HIS A 456 0.45 -48.95 21.01
N ASP A 457 -0.42 -49.74 20.38
CA ASP A 457 -0.05 -51.03 19.83
C ASP A 457 0.87 -50.86 18.60
N GLU A 458 1.94 -51.66 18.53
CA GLU A 458 2.92 -51.56 17.45
C GLU A 458 2.28 -51.84 16.08
N LYS A 459 2.41 -50.87 15.16
CA LYS A 459 1.94 -50.97 13.79
C LYS A 459 3.04 -50.61 12.80
N GLU A 460 2.98 -51.20 11.60
CA GLU A 460 3.81 -50.74 10.50
C GLU A 460 3.22 -49.48 9.87
N ARG A 461 4.05 -48.45 9.69
CA ARG A 461 3.67 -47.21 9.01
C ARG A 461 4.52 -47.00 7.77
N LYS A 462 3.92 -46.39 6.73
CA LYS A 462 4.61 -45.96 5.52
C LYS A 462 4.20 -44.52 5.18
N PRO A 463 5.13 -43.68 4.69
CA PRO A 463 4.79 -42.35 4.19
C PRO A 463 3.77 -42.42 3.05
N SER A 464 2.71 -41.61 3.14
CA SER A 464 1.72 -41.45 2.07
C SER A 464 2.24 -40.64 0.87
N THR A 465 3.29 -39.84 1.09
CA THR A 465 3.80 -38.85 0.14
C THR A 465 4.53 -39.44 -1.07
N GLY A 466 4.83 -40.75 -1.11
CA GLY A 466 5.48 -41.38 -2.26
C GLY A 466 6.83 -40.76 -2.64
N GLY A 467 7.52 -40.10 -1.70
CA GLY A 467 8.82 -39.47 -1.91
C GLY A 467 8.77 -38.04 -2.45
N ILE A 468 7.57 -37.45 -2.65
CA ILE A 468 7.47 -36.07 -3.18
C ILE A 468 8.19 -35.06 -2.30
N GLU A 469 8.32 -35.29 -1.00
CA GLU A 469 9.01 -34.42 -0.05
C GLU A 469 10.46 -34.09 -0.44
N ASN A 470 11.09 -34.91 -1.28
CA ASN A 470 12.48 -34.77 -1.72
C ASN A 470 12.65 -34.05 -3.07
N THR A 471 11.57 -33.73 -3.78
CA THR A 471 11.65 -33.03 -5.07
C THR A 471 11.56 -31.50 -4.90
N GLU A 472 11.79 -30.72 -5.94
CA GLU A 472 11.53 -29.26 -5.86
C GLU A 472 10.07 -28.90 -6.09
N GLY A 473 9.35 -29.74 -6.85
CA GLY A 473 7.98 -29.51 -7.32
C GLY A 473 7.89 -28.35 -8.31
N ASN A 474 7.14 -28.57 -9.39
CA ASN A 474 6.86 -27.55 -10.38
C ASN A 474 5.52 -26.86 -10.04
N PRO A 475 5.48 -25.52 -9.86
CA PRO A 475 4.24 -24.83 -9.50
C PRO A 475 3.06 -25.10 -10.44
N LYS A 476 3.34 -25.31 -11.74
CA LYS A 476 2.31 -25.57 -12.74
C LYS A 476 1.56 -26.88 -12.52
N ASP A 477 2.13 -27.81 -11.78
CA ASP A 477 1.48 -29.08 -11.45
C ASP A 477 0.33 -28.89 -10.44
N TYR A 478 0.28 -27.73 -9.78
CA TYR A 478 -0.68 -27.40 -8.71
C TYR A 478 -1.64 -26.26 -9.08
N MET A 479 -1.46 -25.64 -10.25
CA MET A 479 -2.34 -24.57 -10.75
C MET A 479 -3.64 -25.16 -11.30
N SER A 480 -4.79 -24.60 -10.93
CA SER A 480 -6.07 -24.99 -11.54
C SER A 480 -6.14 -24.54 -13.02
N ALA A 481 -6.53 -25.47 -13.90
CA ALA A 481 -6.68 -25.19 -15.34
C ALA A 481 -7.91 -24.33 -15.70
N GLU A 482 -8.81 -24.09 -14.75
CA GLU A 482 -10.16 -23.55 -14.99
C GLU A 482 -10.29 -22.05 -14.68
N ASP A 483 -9.22 -21.37 -14.25
CA ASP A 483 -9.35 -20.03 -13.65
C ASP A 483 -8.50 -18.91 -14.33
N GLU A 484 -7.70 -19.25 -15.34
CA GLU A 484 -6.89 -18.27 -16.11
C GLU A 484 -7.79 -17.26 -16.88
N ASP A 485 -8.97 -17.68 -17.35
CA ASP A 485 -9.86 -16.85 -18.18
C ASP A 485 -10.61 -15.76 -17.38
N ASP A 486 -10.86 -15.99 -16.09
CA ASP A 486 -11.63 -15.06 -15.24
C ASP A 486 -10.76 -14.00 -14.56
N ILE A 487 -9.51 -14.33 -14.24
CA ILE A 487 -8.57 -13.46 -13.49
C ILE A 487 -7.75 -12.57 -14.45
N SER A 488 -7.60 -12.94 -15.72
CA SER A 488 -6.75 -12.24 -16.69
C SER A 488 -7.50 -11.47 -17.81
N SER A 489 -8.83 -11.35 -17.78
CA SER A 489 -9.56 -10.71 -18.91
C SER A 489 -9.47 -9.17 -18.92
N GLY A 490 -8.29 -8.68 -19.35
CA GLY A 490 -8.02 -7.31 -19.78
C GLY A 490 -7.05 -7.33 -20.96
N GLY A 491 -7.54 -7.70 -22.16
CA GLY A 491 -6.73 -7.67 -23.39
C GLY A 491 -7.44 -8.25 -24.61
N SER A 492 -8.10 -7.40 -25.40
CA SER A 492 -8.70 -7.78 -26.68
C SER A 492 -7.66 -7.93 -27.81
N GLY A 493 -7.59 -9.13 -28.40
CA GLY A 493 -7.51 -9.35 -29.85
C GLY A 493 -6.15 -9.28 -30.56
N SER A 494 -5.60 -10.44 -30.94
CA SER A 494 -5.40 -10.76 -32.37
C SER A 494 -5.19 -12.26 -32.59
N SER A 495 -5.86 -12.76 -33.61
CA SER A 495 -5.97 -14.13 -34.08
C SER A 495 -4.68 -14.74 -34.63
N GLY A 496 -4.52 -16.05 -34.41
CA GLY A 496 -3.55 -16.88 -35.12
C GLY A 496 -3.94 -18.36 -35.06
N SER A 497 -4.87 -18.76 -35.92
CA SER A 497 -5.33 -20.15 -36.10
C SER A 497 -4.21 -21.09 -36.52
N GLY A 498 -4.23 -22.32 -36.00
CA GLY A 498 -3.37 -23.40 -36.45
C GLY A 498 -3.80 -24.75 -35.89
N SER A 499 -4.88 -25.31 -36.44
CA SER A 499 -5.35 -26.68 -36.20
C SER A 499 -4.35 -27.72 -36.69
N GLY A 500 -4.23 -28.84 -35.97
CA GLY A 500 -3.48 -30.00 -36.44
C GLY A 500 -3.57 -31.20 -35.49
N SER A 501 -4.63 -31.99 -35.64
CA SER A 501 -4.87 -33.28 -34.99
C SER A 501 -3.88 -34.37 -35.45
N GLY A 502 -3.60 -35.37 -34.60
CA GLY A 502 -2.96 -36.62 -35.06
C GLY A 502 -2.52 -37.58 -33.96
N SER A 503 -3.29 -38.65 -33.77
CA SER A 503 -3.10 -39.77 -32.85
C SER A 503 -2.09 -40.84 -33.33
N GLY A 504 -1.66 -41.71 -32.40
CA GLY A 504 -1.17 -43.09 -32.68
C GLY A 504 0.33 -43.30 -32.46
N SER A 505 0.77 -43.93 -31.36
CA SER A 505 0.90 -45.40 -31.13
C SER A 505 2.14 -46.04 -31.77
N GLY A 506 2.97 -46.70 -30.96
CA GLY A 506 3.98 -47.65 -31.47
C GLY A 506 5.11 -47.96 -30.49
N SER A 507 4.94 -49.02 -29.71
CA SER A 507 5.99 -49.71 -28.95
C SER A 507 6.97 -50.44 -29.88
N GLY A 508 8.21 -50.67 -29.44
CA GLY A 508 9.08 -51.66 -30.09
C GLY A 508 10.58 -51.49 -29.84
N ASP A 509 11.04 -52.20 -28.81
CA ASP A 509 12.37 -52.71 -28.48
C ASP A 509 13.40 -52.91 -29.62
N GLU A 510 14.69 -52.64 -29.35
CA GLU A 510 15.79 -53.63 -29.38
C GLU A 510 17.19 -52.98 -29.29
N GLY A 511 17.96 -53.41 -28.28
CA GLY A 511 19.30 -54.02 -28.45
C GLY A 511 20.49 -53.23 -29.03
N GLY A 512 21.44 -52.90 -28.13
CA GLY A 512 22.81 -53.42 -28.22
C GLY A 512 23.94 -52.56 -28.84
N THR A 513 24.89 -52.16 -27.97
CA THR A 513 26.38 -52.05 -28.14
C THR A 513 26.93 -51.22 -29.32
N ASP A 514 27.96 -50.37 -29.21
CA ASP A 514 29.19 -50.42 -28.42
C ASP A 514 29.92 -49.05 -28.58
N LYS A 515 30.67 -48.65 -27.55
CA LYS A 515 31.88 -47.80 -27.51
C LYS A 515 32.03 -46.58 -28.44
N ASP A 516 32.22 -45.41 -27.81
CA ASP A 516 33.39 -44.58 -28.15
C ASP A 516 33.87 -43.74 -26.96
N ALA A 517 35.19 -43.74 -26.78
CA ALA A 517 35.91 -43.01 -25.77
C ALA A 517 36.18 -41.57 -26.23
N SER A 518 35.96 -40.58 -25.36
CA SER A 518 36.65 -39.29 -25.46
C SER A 518 36.91 -38.74 -24.07
N GLY A 519 38.18 -38.37 -23.82
CA GLY A 519 38.68 -37.92 -22.53
C GLY A 519 38.19 -36.52 -22.17
N SER A 520 37.83 -36.34 -20.89
CA SER A 520 37.53 -35.03 -20.33
C SER A 520 38.82 -34.30 -19.96
N GLU A 521 39.17 -33.25 -20.70
CA GLU A 521 40.16 -32.27 -20.25
C GLU A 521 39.57 -31.42 -19.10
N LYS A 522 40.31 -31.33 -18.00
CA LYS A 522 40.03 -30.41 -16.89
C LYS A 522 40.48 -29.00 -17.27
N GLY A 523 39.52 -28.12 -17.57
CA GLY A 523 39.77 -26.68 -17.72
C GLY A 523 40.12 -26.02 -16.38
N GLY A 524 41.41 -25.74 -16.16
CA GLY A 524 41.90 -24.97 -15.03
C GLY A 524 41.65 -23.46 -15.20
N LEU A 525 41.17 -22.81 -14.14
CA LEU A 525 40.94 -21.36 -14.11
C LEU A 525 42.22 -20.56 -14.36
N SER A 526 42.11 -19.55 -15.23
CA SER A 526 43.14 -18.57 -15.57
C SER A 526 43.78 -17.95 -14.32
N THR A 527 45.10 -17.75 -14.38
CA THR A 527 45.95 -17.16 -13.33
C THR A 527 45.43 -15.80 -12.83
N GLY A 528 44.62 -15.08 -13.62
CA GLY A 528 43.94 -13.84 -13.20
C GLY A 528 42.76 -14.05 -12.24
N ALA A 529 42.04 -15.17 -12.34
CA ALA A 529 40.90 -15.48 -11.47
C ALA A 529 41.34 -15.93 -10.06
N LYS A 530 42.53 -16.53 -9.93
CA LYS A 530 43.10 -16.94 -8.64
C LYS A 530 43.57 -15.76 -7.79
N ALA A 531 44.03 -14.68 -8.43
CA ALA A 531 44.49 -13.47 -7.73
C ALA A 531 43.33 -12.60 -7.20
N GLY A 532 42.17 -12.60 -7.87
CA GLY A 532 40.98 -11.85 -7.42
C GLY A 532 40.26 -12.48 -6.23
N ILE A 533 40.21 -13.81 -6.15
CA ILE A 533 39.52 -14.54 -5.07
C ILE A 533 40.29 -14.43 -3.74
N GLY A 534 41.62 -14.34 -3.78
CA GLY A 534 42.45 -14.20 -2.57
C GLY A 534 42.24 -12.88 -1.81
N ILE A 535 42.03 -11.77 -2.53
CA ILE A 535 41.84 -10.44 -1.93
C ILE A 535 40.41 -10.28 -1.41
N GLY A 536 39.41 -10.83 -2.12
CA GLY A 536 38.01 -10.78 -1.71
C GLY A 536 37.74 -11.50 -0.38
N ILE A 537 38.36 -12.67 -0.17
CA ILE A 537 38.18 -13.45 1.07
C ILE A 537 38.81 -12.76 2.28
N ALA A 538 39.96 -12.09 2.10
CA ALA A 538 40.62 -11.37 3.19
C ALA A 538 39.77 -10.19 3.69
N VAL A 539 39.13 -9.44 2.78
CA VAL A 539 38.23 -8.32 3.14
C VAL A 539 36.96 -8.84 3.83
N LEU A 540 36.41 -9.96 3.36
CA LEU A 540 35.19 -10.56 3.93
C LEU A 540 35.43 -11.08 5.36
N ILE A 541 36.60 -11.68 5.63
CA ILE A 541 36.98 -12.14 6.98
C ILE A 541 37.18 -10.94 7.92
N VAL A 542 37.80 -9.85 7.46
CA VAL A 542 37.97 -8.64 8.28
C VAL A 542 36.62 -8.01 8.63
N CYS A 543 35.68 -7.94 7.68
CA CYS A 543 34.33 -7.44 7.93
C CYS A 543 33.55 -8.31 8.93
N LEU A 544 33.70 -9.65 8.87
CA LEU A 544 33.07 -10.56 9.83
C LEU A 544 33.65 -10.41 11.24
N ILE A 545 34.96 -10.22 11.37
CA ILE A 545 35.61 -9.99 12.67
C ILE A 545 35.14 -8.65 13.26
N VAL A 546 35.05 -7.58 12.45
CA VAL A 546 34.54 -6.27 12.89
C VAL A 546 33.07 -6.35 13.31
N GLY A 547 32.24 -7.09 12.55
CA GLY A 547 30.83 -7.35 12.88
C GLY A 547 30.67 -8.11 14.20
N ALA A 548 31.48 -9.15 14.42
CA ALA A 548 31.46 -9.92 15.67
C ALA A 548 31.89 -9.08 16.89
N VAL A 549 32.90 -8.20 16.72
CA VAL A 549 33.35 -7.28 17.78
C VAL A 549 32.29 -6.23 18.09
N MET A 550 31.64 -5.64 17.08
CA MET A 550 30.52 -4.71 17.27
C MET A 550 29.34 -5.38 18.00
N PHE A 551 28.98 -6.61 17.61
CA PHE A 551 27.92 -7.37 18.26
C PHE A 551 28.26 -7.70 19.72
N TRP A 552 29.52 -8.07 20.00
CA TRP A 552 29.98 -8.35 21.37
C TRP A 552 29.98 -7.10 22.26
N LEU A 553 30.39 -5.94 21.72
CA LEU A 553 30.34 -4.66 22.43
C LEU A 553 28.90 -4.19 22.68
N TRP A 554 27.99 -4.43 21.73
CA TRP A 554 26.57 -4.14 21.89
C TRP A 554 25.92 -5.04 22.96
N ARG A 555 26.30 -6.32 23.00
CA ARG A 555 25.83 -7.27 24.02
C ARG A 555 26.34 -6.92 25.43
N ARG A 556 27.55 -6.37 25.54
CA ARG A 556 28.09 -5.86 26.82
C ARG A 556 27.40 -4.58 27.33
N ARG A 557 26.73 -3.81 26.47
CA ARG A 557 26.03 -2.58 26.87
C ARG A 557 24.61 -2.82 27.42
N LYS A 558 24.08 -4.04 27.34
CA LYS A 558 22.73 -4.39 27.84
C LYS A 558 22.70 -5.09 29.20
N THR A 559 23.82 -5.15 29.92
CA THR A 559 23.87 -5.66 31.30
C THR A 559 24.34 -4.55 32.24
N ALA A 560 23.43 -3.63 32.56
CA ALA A 560 23.53 -2.72 33.69
C ALA A 560 22.11 -2.50 34.25
N ASP A 561 21.77 -3.29 35.26
CA ASP A 561 20.59 -3.08 36.11
C ASP A 561 20.68 -1.76 36.90
N PRO A 562 19.54 -1.16 37.26
CA PRO A 562 19.42 -0.58 38.58
C PRO A 562 18.17 -1.09 39.30
N ASN A 563 18.42 -1.88 40.34
CA ASN A 563 17.50 -2.12 41.45
C ASN A 563 17.90 -1.19 42.61
N GLU A 564 17.00 -0.33 43.11
CA GLU A 564 16.58 -0.33 44.52
C GLU A 564 15.73 0.89 44.96
N LYS A 565 14.75 0.52 45.81
CA LYS A 565 14.26 1.18 47.04
C LYS A 565 13.09 2.19 46.99
N ARG A 566 11.98 1.66 47.51
CA ARG A 566 10.79 2.28 48.11
C ARG A 566 11.10 3.36 49.14
N LEU A 567 10.23 4.37 49.20
CA LEU A 567 9.65 4.95 50.42
C LEU A 567 8.29 5.55 50.05
N GLY A 568 7.26 5.25 50.86
CA GLY A 568 5.87 5.47 50.51
C GLY A 568 5.23 6.75 51.05
N SER A 569 3.90 6.73 50.98
CA SER A 569 2.90 7.64 51.55
C SER A 569 2.50 8.84 50.70
N SER A 570 1.32 8.75 50.07
CA SER A 570 0.08 9.44 50.49
C SER A 570 -0.84 9.62 49.28
N GLY A 571 -2.12 9.33 49.47
CA GLY A 571 -3.10 9.23 48.40
C GLY A 571 -3.51 10.57 47.79
N SER A 572 -3.84 10.53 46.50
CA SER A 572 -4.96 11.26 45.90
C SER A 572 -5.11 10.78 44.46
N GLY A 573 -6.26 10.20 44.13
CA GLY A 573 -6.62 9.93 42.75
C GLY A 573 -6.72 11.23 41.96
N SER A 574 -6.24 11.23 40.71
CA SER A 574 -6.52 12.29 39.76
C SER A 574 -6.90 11.67 38.42
N SER A 575 -8.20 11.45 38.28
CA SER A 575 -8.91 11.38 37.00
C SER A 575 -8.64 12.64 36.20
N THR A 576 -8.17 12.53 34.97
CA THR A 576 -8.20 13.64 34.00
C THR A 576 -9.66 13.96 33.70
N LYS A 577 -10.23 14.93 34.42
CA LYS A 577 -11.58 15.46 34.15
C LYS A 577 -11.53 16.27 32.85
N SER A 578 -12.11 15.74 31.79
CA SER A 578 -12.68 16.57 30.72
C SER A 578 -13.89 17.29 31.31
N ASN A 579 -13.77 18.59 31.59
CA ASN A 579 -14.95 19.40 31.89
C ASN A 579 -15.68 19.63 30.56
N ILE A 580 -16.61 18.75 30.24
CA ILE A 580 -17.56 18.94 29.14
C ILE A 580 -18.43 20.14 29.52
N PHE A 581 -18.43 21.16 28.66
CA PHE A 581 -19.25 22.35 28.83
C PHE A 581 -20.70 22.01 28.47
N ASP A 582 -21.57 21.81 29.46
CA ASP A 582 -23.01 21.58 29.25
C ASP A 582 -23.71 22.93 29.01
N GLY A 583 -24.03 23.23 27.75
CA GLY A 583 -24.61 24.49 27.28
C GLY A 583 -26.03 24.80 27.76
N ARG A 584 -26.54 24.14 28.80
CA ARG A 584 -27.92 24.30 29.30
C ARG A 584 -28.21 25.57 30.09
N GLN A 585 -27.21 26.44 30.32
CA GLN A 585 -27.41 27.73 31.00
C GLN A 585 -26.70 28.90 30.31
N MET A 586 -27.06 29.18 29.04
CA MET A 586 -26.64 30.42 28.39
C MET A 586 -27.85 31.34 28.15
N GLY A 587 -27.77 32.55 28.67
CA GLY A 587 -28.66 33.65 28.31
C GLY A 587 -28.35 34.17 26.89
N VAL A 588 -29.22 35.05 26.38
CA VAL A 588 -29.30 35.47 24.95
C VAL A 588 -28.06 36.20 24.42
N GLN A 589 -27.04 36.47 25.24
CA GLN A 589 -25.70 36.87 24.79
C GLN A 589 -24.62 36.21 25.66
N THR A 590 -23.77 35.38 25.07
CA THR A 590 -22.58 34.82 25.75
C THR A 590 -21.33 35.26 25.00
N LYS A 591 -20.42 35.96 25.69
CA LYS A 591 -19.12 36.39 25.16
C LYS A 591 -18.06 35.39 25.66
N ILE A 592 -17.41 34.69 24.73
CA ILE A 592 -16.28 33.79 25.05
C ILE A 592 -14.98 34.54 24.70
N GLU A 593 -14.20 34.90 25.71
CA GLU A 593 -12.86 35.48 25.52
C GLU A 593 -11.78 34.46 25.88
N ALA A 594 -10.88 34.19 24.93
CA ALA A 594 -9.67 33.42 25.19
C ALA A 594 -8.55 34.38 25.60
N THR A 595 -8.16 34.40 26.87
CA THR A 595 -6.98 35.14 27.34
C THR A 595 -5.75 34.24 27.24
N ASN A 596 -4.82 34.52 26.33
CA ASN A 596 -3.52 33.85 26.26
C ASN A 596 -2.39 34.91 26.35
N PRO A 597 -1.46 34.85 27.32
CA PRO A 597 -0.48 35.91 27.56
C PRO A 597 0.77 35.87 26.67
N SER A 598 0.69 35.42 25.41
CA SER A 598 1.85 35.27 24.51
C SER A 598 1.68 36.03 23.18
N PRO A 599 2.73 36.62 22.57
CA PRO A 599 2.62 37.62 21.50
C PRO A 599 2.29 37.09 20.09
N SER A 600 1.95 35.80 19.94
CA SER A 600 1.75 35.19 18.62
C SER A 600 0.66 34.10 18.68
N PRO A 601 -0.59 34.37 18.26
CA PRO A 601 -1.64 33.36 18.25
C PRO A 601 -1.60 32.53 16.95
N SER A 602 -1.43 31.21 17.07
CA SER A 602 -1.84 30.25 16.04
C SER A 602 -3.26 29.76 16.36
N LEU A 603 -4.22 30.02 15.47
CA LEU A 603 -5.60 29.54 15.58
C LEU A 603 -5.65 28.02 15.28
N GLY A 604 -5.41 27.21 16.30
CA GLY A 604 -5.76 25.79 16.30
C GLY A 604 -7.24 25.62 16.64
N THR A 605 -8.05 25.36 15.62
CA THR A 605 -9.30 24.58 15.61
C THR A 605 -10.12 24.53 16.90
N LEU A 606 -11.13 25.41 17.01
CA LEU A 606 -12.31 25.17 17.87
C LEU A 606 -13.23 24.16 17.16
N ASN A 607 -13.24 22.92 17.64
CA ASN A 607 -14.05 21.84 17.06
C ASN A 607 -15.33 21.63 17.88
N PHE A 608 -16.49 21.96 17.31
CA PHE A 608 -17.80 21.64 17.91
C PHE A 608 -18.26 20.28 17.38
N GLY A 609 -17.88 19.21 18.09
CA GLY A 609 -18.23 17.84 17.71
C GLY A 609 -19.74 17.63 17.59
N ARG A 610 -20.19 17.12 16.44
CA ARG A 610 -21.51 16.51 16.27
C ARG A 610 -21.39 15.01 16.48
N ASN A 611 -21.99 14.50 17.55
CA ASN A 611 -22.45 13.11 17.64
C ASN A 611 -23.55 13.01 18.71
N SER A 612 -24.82 12.88 18.29
CA SER A 612 -25.79 11.96 18.91
C SER A 612 -27.10 11.91 18.11
N LEU A 613 -27.32 10.76 17.47
CA LEU A 613 -28.56 9.96 17.47
C LEU A 613 -29.87 10.68 17.80
N ILE A 614 -30.74 10.84 16.80
CA ILE A 614 -32.20 10.87 16.99
C ILE A 614 -32.84 10.06 15.84
N GLU A 615 -33.25 8.82 16.17
CA GLU A 615 -34.34 8.12 15.46
C GLU A 615 -35.54 9.05 15.37
N THR A 616 -36.07 9.29 14.16
CA THR A 616 -37.29 10.07 14.00
C THR A 616 -38.37 9.20 13.36
N THR A 617 -39.16 8.55 14.21
CA THR A 617 -40.56 8.27 13.94
C THR A 617 -41.39 9.48 14.40
N GLY A 618 -42.32 9.93 13.55
CA GLY A 618 -43.39 10.87 13.93
C GLY A 618 -43.04 12.35 13.79
N GLY A 619 -43.64 13.01 12.80
CA GLY A 619 -43.43 14.43 12.51
C GLY A 619 -44.12 15.38 13.48
N LEU A 620 -43.71 16.66 13.44
CA LEU A 620 -44.50 17.84 13.82
C LEU A 620 -43.84 19.13 13.25
N VAL A 621 -44.54 19.74 12.29
CA VAL A 621 -44.86 21.17 12.11
C VAL A 621 -43.72 22.22 11.98
N GLU A 622 -43.67 22.79 10.77
CA GLU A 622 -43.16 24.13 10.45
C GLU A 622 -43.73 25.21 11.40
N LYS A 623 -42.88 25.73 12.30
CA LYS A 623 -42.93 27.09 12.86
C LYS A 623 -41.74 27.30 13.78
N GLY A 624 -40.56 27.55 13.21
CA GLY A 624 -39.35 27.78 14.00
C GLY A 624 -38.16 28.43 13.30
N LEU A 625 -38.22 28.71 12.00
CA LEU A 625 -37.06 29.20 11.24
C LEU A 625 -37.02 30.73 10.99
N ALA A 626 -37.92 31.49 11.63
CA ALA A 626 -37.91 32.96 11.56
C ALA A 626 -37.27 33.58 12.81
N ARG A 627 -35.98 33.28 13.04
CA ARG A 627 -35.06 34.07 13.88
C ARG A 627 -33.72 33.35 13.87
N TRP A 628 -32.79 33.81 13.06
CA TRP A 628 -31.38 34.03 13.40
C TRP A 628 -30.82 34.96 12.33
N GLY A 629 -30.66 36.23 12.71
CA GLY A 629 -30.09 37.27 11.88
C GLY A 629 -28.57 37.20 11.88
N THR A 630 -28.01 37.35 10.69
CA THR A 630 -26.73 37.98 10.32
C THR A 630 -25.64 38.07 11.42
N ILE A 631 -24.58 37.26 11.27
CA ILE A 631 -23.33 37.45 12.00
C ILE A 631 -22.60 38.65 11.37
N ARG A 632 -22.52 39.78 12.08
CA ARG A 632 -21.63 40.91 11.70
C ARG A 632 -20.28 40.76 12.40
N ARG A 633 -19.18 40.82 11.64
CA ARG A 633 -17.83 41.06 12.17
C ARG A 633 -17.79 42.47 12.76
N VAL A 634 -17.31 42.59 13.99
CA VAL A 634 -16.90 43.88 14.56
C VAL A 634 -15.40 43.79 14.80
N SER A 635 -14.61 44.46 13.97
CA SER A 635 -13.20 44.74 14.23
C SER A 635 -13.11 46.06 15.00
N VAL A 636 -12.56 46.02 16.21
CA VAL A 636 -12.31 47.25 16.99
C VAL A 636 -10.81 47.54 16.96
N SER A 637 -10.45 48.63 16.27
CA SER A 637 -9.17 49.30 16.40
C SER A 637 -9.15 50.20 17.64
N SER A 638 -7.95 50.41 18.14
CA SER A 638 -7.50 51.07 19.37
C SER A 638 -8.16 52.39 19.84
N VAL A 639 -8.02 52.59 21.17
CA VAL A 639 -7.98 53.85 21.98
C VAL A 639 -9.31 54.36 22.56
N GLY A 640 -9.31 54.63 23.88
CA GLY A 640 -10.13 55.70 24.46
C GLY A 640 -10.86 55.35 25.75
N ASP A 641 -10.36 55.92 26.85
CA ASP A 641 -10.85 55.88 28.23
C ASP A 641 -12.25 56.53 28.45
N SER A 642 -12.81 56.26 29.62
CA SER A 642 -13.87 56.99 30.37
C SER A 642 -15.32 56.44 30.41
N SER A 643 -15.60 55.80 31.55
CA SER A 643 -16.65 56.10 32.56
C SER A 643 -18.15 56.23 32.19
N LYS A 644 -18.94 55.63 33.11
CA LYS A 644 -20.31 55.95 33.61
C LYS A 644 -21.39 54.93 33.24
N GLU A 645 -21.85 54.14 34.22
CA GLU A 645 -22.99 54.40 35.15
C GLU A 645 -24.36 54.29 34.45
N GLY A 646 -25.20 53.36 34.90
CA GLY A 646 -26.57 53.21 34.37
C GLY A 646 -27.31 51.94 34.73
N THR A 647 -27.48 51.73 36.03
CA THR A 647 -28.51 50.98 36.78
C THR A 647 -29.79 50.51 36.06
N SER A 648 -30.16 49.24 36.38
CA SER A 648 -31.52 48.77 36.78
C SER A 648 -32.57 48.47 35.67
N ILE A 649 -33.52 47.51 35.72
CA ILE A 649 -34.01 46.55 36.73
C ILE A 649 -35.05 45.61 36.03
N LEU A 650 -35.05 44.32 36.42
CA LEU A 650 -36.15 43.31 36.55
C LEU A 650 -37.13 42.88 35.42
N LYS A 651 -37.28 41.53 35.38
CA LYS A 651 -38.50 40.68 35.21
C LYS A 651 -39.17 40.70 33.82
N ALA A 652 -39.55 39.57 33.21
CA ALA A 652 -39.89 38.23 33.69
C ALA A 652 -39.36 37.14 32.75
#